data_AF-A0A1Y6IQY9-F1
#
_entry.id   AF-A0A1Y6IQY9-F1
#
_cell.length_a   1.000
_cell.length_b   1.000
_cell.length_c   1.000
_cell.angle_alpha   90.00
_cell.angle_beta   90.00
_cell.angle_gamma   90.00
#
_symmetry.space_group_name_H-M   'P 1'
#
loop_
_entity.id
_entity.type
_entity.pdbx_description
1 polymer ?
#
loop_
_entity_poly.entity_id
_entity_poly.type
_entity_poly.pdbx_seq_one_letter_code
_entity_poly.pdbx_strand_id
1 'polypeptide(L)'
;MSAEKLYIEKELSWLSFNERVLQEAADKSVPLIERIRFLGIFSNNLDEFYKVRFADVKRRILIDREHGGNSSYKHLLSKMQSKALKLNLEFEELYNELIKEMARRRIFLVNESQLDEFQEKWVKKYFRNEVIQHITPWLLNDEADMLQFLKDEYAYIAVELKQNDHSHYALIEIPTDHLPRFIMVPEQKGKQRKTIILLDNIIRYCLDDIFRGFFEYDELNGYAIKMTRDAEYDLSHEVEHSLLEQMSEGLSQRLTAMPVRFVYENAMPVAMLQFLCDKLKISNYDSLLPGGRYHNFKDFISFPNVGRDYLENKPLPPMKCADFSGFANNFDAIKQQDILLYYPYHTFEHITELVRQASFDPKVLSIKINIYRVAKDSKLMHSLIHAVMNGKQVTVVVELQARFDEEANIEWSRILTEAGVHVIFGAPGLKIHSKLLLISRKEDEEIVRYAHIGTGNFHEKTARIYTDFSLLTADPEITNEVRSVFGYIENPYRPVKFRHLIVSPRNSRSRLYELLDNEIANARANRKAAITLKVNNLVDRELCNKLYEASSAGVDIRMIIRGMCSLAPGIEGVSENIRIISIVDRFLEHPRVIITHNDGNPLVYISSADWMTRNIDHRIEVATPIRDERLKKRIIDLINIHFTDTVKARWIDKEMSNRYVSRGNRKKIRSQIAIYDYLKNVEKQTRKQKAIEVKDDENTR
;
A
#
# COMPACT_ATOMS: atom_id res chain seq x y z
N MET A 1 3.13 -12.93 34.54
CA MET A 1 4.11 -12.58 33.49
C MET A 1 3.94 -11.09 33.17
N SER A 2 5.02 -10.32 32.99
CA SER A 2 4.87 -8.90 32.61
C SER A 2 4.25 -8.78 31.21
N ALA A 3 3.32 -7.83 31.05
CA ALA A 3 2.62 -7.59 29.77
C ALA A 3 3.58 -7.28 28.60
N GLU A 4 4.81 -6.81 28.90
CA GLU A 4 5.86 -6.50 27.92
C GLU A 4 6.34 -7.71 27.08
N LYS A 5 6.10 -8.95 27.50
CA LYS A 5 6.47 -10.14 26.71
C LYS A 5 5.41 -10.63 25.73
N LEU A 6 4.19 -10.09 25.79
CA LEU A 6 3.05 -10.61 25.05
C LEU A 6 2.75 -9.87 23.74
N TYR A 7 3.26 -8.65 23.55
CA TYR A 7 2.99 -7.89 22.33
C TYR A 7 4.24 -7.25 21.76
N ILE A 8 4.23 -7.12 20.43
CA ILE A 8 5.22 -6.40 19.66
C ILE A 8 4.63 -5.02 19.31
N GLU A 9 5.41 -3.97 19.53
CA GLU A 9 5.03 -2.62 19.14
C GLU A 9 4.79 -2.53 17.63
N LYS A 10 3.65 -1.95 17.23
CA LYS A 10 3.18 -1.95 15.84
C LYS A 10 4.20 -1.29 14.91
N GLU A 11 4.91 -0.27 15.38
CA GLU A 11 5.94 0.47 14.65
C GLU A 11 7.19 -0.39 14.38
N LEU A 12 7.64 -1.18 15.36
CA LEU A 12 8.79 -2.07 15.20
C LEU A 12 8.44 -3.25 14.27
N SER A 13 7.21 -3.75 14.39
CA SER A 13 6.65 -4.76 13.49
C SER A 13 6.54 -4.22 12.06
N TRP A 14 6.17 -2.95 11.88
CA TRP A 14 6.17 -2.28 10.57
C TRP A 14 7.59 -2.19 9.98
N LEU A 15 8.60 -1.81 10.77
CA LEU A 15 9.99 -1.80 10.30
C LEU A 15 10.47 -3.20 9.91
N SER A 16 10.04 -4.24 10.65
CA SER A 16 10.27 -5.64 10.26
C SER A 16 9.60 -6.02 8.94
N PHE A 17 8.42 -5.47 8.67
CA PHE A 17 7.78 -5.65 7.37
C PHE A 17 8.63 -5.02 6.26
N ASN A 18 9.11 -3.79 6.43
CA ASN A 18 9.92 -3.14 5.40
C ASN A 18 11.29 -3.82 5.23
N GLU A 19 11.85 -4.40 6.29
CA GLU A 19 13.02 -5.28 6.23
C GLU A 19 12.78 -6.49 5.29
N ARG A 20 11.58 -7.10 5.30
CA ARG A 20 11.23 -8.15 4.32
C ARG A 20 11.16 -7.64 2.88
N VAL A 21 10.84 -6.36 2.67
CA VAL A 21 10.92 -5.73 1.34
C VAL A 21 12.38 -5.58 0.92
N LEU A 22 13.27 -5.20 1.85
CA LEU A 22 14.71 -5.14 1.59
C LEU A 22 15.29 -6.53 1.28
N GLN A 23 14.80 -7.59 1.93
CA GLN A 23 15.17 -8.97 1.59
C GLN A 23 14.83 -9.35 0.14
N GLU A 24 13.77 -8.80 -0.46
CA GLU A 24 13.47 -9.03 -1.89
C GLU A 24 14.50 -8.36 -2.80
N ALA A 25 15.03 -7.20 -2.41
CA ALA A 25 16.14 -6.57 -3.11
C ALA A 25 17.45 -7.37 -2.96
N ALA A 26 17.63 -8.11 -1.86
CA ALA A 26 18.80 -8.97 -1.63
C ALA A 26 18.70 -10.34 -2.33
N ASP A 27 17.48 -10.84 -2.56
CA ASP A 27 17.25 -12.19 -3.08
C ASP A 27 17.68 -12.33 -4.55
N LYS A 28 18.75 -13.10 -4.79
CA LYS A 28 19.30 -13.36 -6.14
C LYS A 28 18.35 -14.13 -7.06
N SER A 29 17.29 -14.77 -6.53
CA SER A 29 16.24 -15.38 -7.34
C SER A 29 15.30 -14.35 -7.98
N VAL A 30 15.32 -13.10 -7.49
CA VAL A 30 14.59 -11.97 -8.06
C VAL A 30 15.43 -11.34 -9.19
N PRO A 31 14.84 -11.05 -10.37
CA PRO A 31 15.54 -10.40 -11.46
C PRO A 31 16.19 -9.06 -11.06
N LEU A 32 17.33 -8.73 -11.67
CA LEU A 32 18.18 -7.62 -11.21
C LEU A 32 17.46 -6.26 -11.18
N ILE A 33 16.68 -5.93 -12.21
CA ILE A 33 15.98 -4.64 -12.27
C ILE A 33 14.87 -4.61 -11.22
N GLU A 34 14.23 -5.74 -10.95
CA GLU A 34 13.17 -5.83 -9.93
C GLU A 34 13.75 -5.65 -8.52
N ARG A 35 14.96 -6.16 -8.26
CA ARG A 35 15.68 -5.90 -7.00
C ARG A 35 15.97 -4.41 -6.80
N ILE A 36 16.35 -3.71 -7.86
CA ILE A 36 16.56 -2.26 -7.83
C ILE A 36 15.24 -1.52 -7.57
N ARG A 37 14.13 -1.96 -8.19
CA ARG A 37 12.80 -1.42 -7.90
C ARG A 37 12.37 -1.68 -6.46
N PHE A 38 12.72 -2.83 -5.88
CA PHE A 38 12.48 -3.11 -4.46
C PHE A 38 13.24 -2.18 -3.52
N LEU A 39 14.45 -1.73 -3.86
CA LEU A 39 15.11 -0.64 -3.13
C LEU A 39 14.27 0.65 -3.14
N GLY A 40 13.68 0.97 -4.29
CA GLY A 40 12.76 2.10 -4.41
C GLY A 40 11.49 1.93 -3.57
N ILE A 41 10.89 0.73 -3.57
CA ILE A 41 9.72 0.41 -2.74
C ILE A 41 10.07 0.53 -1.25
N PHE A 42 11.22 -0.01 -0.83
CA PHE A 42 11.71 0.10 0.53
C PHE A 42 11.85 1.57 0.97
N SER A 43 12.46 2.41 0.13
CA SER A 43 12.63 3.84 0.41
C SER A 43 11.28 4.57 0.49
N ASN A 44 10.37 4.31 -0.45
CA ASN A 44 9.05 4.93 -0.47
C ASN A 44 8.23 4.56 0.78
N ASN A 45 8.29 3.29 1.19
CA ASN A 45 7.64 2.85 2.42
C ASN A 45 8.25 3.56 3.65
N LEU A 46 9.58 3.67 3.71
CA LEU A 46 10.26 4.30 4.84
C LEU A 46 9.89 5.79 4.95
N ASP A 47 9.75 6.48 3.81
CA ASP A 47 9.23 7.85 3.77
C ASP A 47 7.82 7.94 4.41
N GLU A 48 6.89 7.05 4.02
CA GLU A 48 5.54 6.98 4.61
C GLU A 48 5.56 6.66 6.12
N PHE A 49 6.50 5.83 6.56
CA PHE A 49 6.68 5.52 7.97
C PHE A 49 7.07 6.76 8.78
N TYR A 50 8.03 7.55 8.30
CA TYR A 50 8.44 8.78 8.97
C TYR A 50 7.29 9.79 9.01
N LYS A 51 6.63 9.99 7.87
CA LYS A 51 5.49 10.93 7.75
C LYS A 51 4.35 10.64 8.70
N VAL A 52 4.02 9.36 8.88
CA VAL A 52 2.80 8.99 9.58
C VAL A 52 3.07 8.38 10.95
N ARG A 53 3.88 7.32 11.02
CA ARG A 53 4.02 6.54 12.27
C ARG A 53 5.04 7.15 13.21
N PHE A 54 6.21 7.55 12.68
CA PHE A 54 7.22 8.22 13.49
C PHE A 54 6.69 9.53 14.03
N ALA A 55 6.03 10.31 13.17
CA ALA A 55 5.35 11.53 13.58
C ALA A 55 4.31 11.27 14.69
N ASP A 56 3.49 10.22 14.57
CA ASP A 56 2.52 9.89 15.62
C ASP A 56 3.15 9.61 16.98
N VAL A 57 4.23 8.81 17.01
CA VAL A 57 4.98 8.54 18.25
C VAL A 57 5.61 9.81 18.81
N LYS A 58 6.18 10.66 17.94
CA LYS A 58 6.73 11.98 18.33
C LYS A 58 5.63 12.84 18.97
N ARG A 59 4.44 12.92 18.38
CA ARG A 59 3.30 13.66 18.93
C ARG A 59 2.89 13.13 20.31
N ARG A 60 2.77 11.81 20.47
CA ARG A 60 2.45 11.20 21.78
C ARG A 60 3.47 11.54 22.85
N ILE A 61 4.77 11.61 22.51
CA ILE A 61 5.82 12.06 23.44
C ILE A 61 5.63 13.51 23.85
N LEU A 62 5.33 14.40 22.90
CA LEU A 62 5.11 15.83 23.17
C LEU A 62 3.88 16.04 24.08
N ILE A 63 2.79 15.34 23.79
CA ILE A 63 1.55 15.38 24.57
C ILE A 63 1.78 14.85 25.99
N ASP A 64 2.44 13.70 26.16
CA ASP A 64 2.72 13.12 27.48
C ASP A 64 3.60 14.02 28.34
N ARG A 65 4.56 14.72 27.71
CA ARG A 65 5.45 15.68 28.39
C ARG A 65 4.68 16.87 28.95
N GLU A 66 3.74 17.44 28.21
CA GLU A 66 2.89 18.55 28.68
C GLU A 66 2.07 18.15 29.92
N HIS A 67 1.70 16.86 30.04
CA HIS A 67 0.96 16.33 31.19
C HIS A 67 1.87 15.83 32.33
N GLY A 68 3.18 16.07 32.28
CA GLY A 68 4.13 15.65 33.32
C GLY A 68 4.47 14.16 33.36
N GLY A 69 4.11 13.41 32.32
CA GLY A 69 4.42 11.99 32.17
C GLY A 69 5.89 11.71 31.83
N ASN A 70 6.36 10.50 32.15
CA ASN A 70 7.66 9.99 31.72
C ASN A 70 7.45 8.77 30.82
N SER A 71 7.44 9.03 29.50
CA SER A 71 6.84 8.12 28.53
C SER A 71 7.71 6.93 28.12
N SER A 72 7.09 5.75 28.04
CA SER A 72 7.64 4.57 27.34
C SER A 72 7.86 4.82 25.84
N TYR A 73 7.17 5.81 25.27
CA TYR A 73 7.31 6.20 23.86
C TYR A 73 8.70 6.73 23.51
N LYS A 74 9.44 7.33 24.45
CA LYS A 74 10.85 7.72 24.21
C LYS A 74 11.74 6.51 23.94
N HIS A 75 11.57 5.43 24.70
CA HIS A 75 12.28 4.18 24.47
C HIS A 75 11.88 3.54 23.14
N LEU A 76 10.60 3.59 22.78
CA LEU A 76 10.12 3.14 21.47
C LEU A 76 10.74 3.95 20.33
N LEU A 77 10.77 5.28 20.42
CA LEU A 77 11.36 6.16 19.41
C LEU A 77 12.84 5.83 19.19
N SER A 78 13.60 5.64 20.27
CA SER A 78 15.00 5.22 20.20
C SER A 78 15.18 3.86 19.52
N LYS A 79 14.34 2.87 19.84
CA LYS A 79 14.33 1.56 19.16
C LYS A 79 13.99 1.69 17.67
N MET A 80 13.03 2.55 17.31
CA MET A 80 12.66 2.82 15.91
C MET A 80 13.83 3.44 15.15
N GLN A 81 14.49 4.46 15.70
CA GLN A 81 15.66 5.10 15.10
C GLN A 81 16.82 4.11 14.93
N SER A 82 17.12 3.32 15.96
CA SER A 82 18.18 2.31 15.91
C SER A 82 17.92 1.26 14.83
N LYS A 83 16.70 0.73 14.74
CA LYS A 83 16.32 -0.23 13.69
C LYS A 83 16.35 0.40 12.30
N ALA A 84 15.85 1.63 12.14
CA ALA A 84 15.88 2.34 10.85
C ALA A 84 17.32 2.60 10.38
N LEU A 85 18.22 3.01 11.29
CA LEU A 85 19.64 3.20 10.97
C LEU A 85 20.28 1.89 10.50
N LYS A 86 20.03 0.78 11.20
CA LYS A 86 20.53 -0.54 10.78
C LYS A 86 20.07 -0.91 9.37
N LEU A 87 18.78 -0.72 9.08
CA LEU A 87 18.22 -1.01 7.76
C LEU A 87 18.80 -0.10 6.67
N ASN A 88 19.11 1.15 6.98
CA ASN A 88 19.77 2.06 6.04
C ASN A 88 21.20 1.61 5.70
N LEU A 89 21.97 1.10 6.67
CA LEU A 89 23.30 0.54 6.41
C LEU A 89 23.21 -0.70 5.49
N GLU A 90 22.29 -1.62 5.79
CA GLU A 90 22.03 -2.79 4.94
C GLU A 90 21.58 -2.38 3.52
N PHE A 91 20.78 -1.32 3.41
CA PHE A 91 20.35 -0.75 2.14
C PHE A 91 21.54 -0.23 1.31
N GLU A 92 22.47 0.52 1.92
CA GLU A 92 23.63 1.07 1.21
C GLU A 92 24.58 -0.04 0.72
N GLU A 93 24.83 -1.06 1.54
CA GLU A 93 25.62 -2.23 1.14
C GLU A 93 25.00 -2.94 -0.07
N LEU A 94 23.69 -3.19 -0.01
CA LEU A 94 22.96 -3.86 -1.06
C LEU A 94 22.88 -3.02 -2.34
N TYR A 95 22.67 -1.71 -2.22
CA TYR A 95 22.73 -0.79 -3.36
C TYR A 95 24.07 -0.90 -4.08
N ASN A 96 25.17 -0.80 -3.34
CA ASN A 96 26.52 -0.92 -3.91
C ASN A 96 26.77 -2.29 -4.58
N GLU A 97 26.23 -3.37 -4.01
CA GLU A 97 26.30 -4.69 -4.62
C GLU A 97 25.52 -4.75 -5.95
N LEU A 98 24.30 -4.22 -5.98
CA LEU A 98 23.45 -4.21 -7.18
C LEU A 98 24.06 -3.37 -8.30
N ILE A 99 24.67 -2.22 -7.99
CA ILE A 99 25.38 -1.39 -8.97
C ILE A 99 26.56 -2.16 -9.60
N LYS A 100 27.34 -2.90 -8.80
CA LYS A 100 28.40 -3.79 -9.32
C LYS A 100 27.83 -4.91 -10.19
N GLU A 101 26.69 -5.48 -9.80
CA GLU A 101 26.01 -6.52 -10.58
C GLU A 101 25.48 -6.01 -11.92
N MET A 102 24.95 -4.77 -11.96
CA MET A 102 24.56 -4.09 -13.19
C MET A 102 25.76 -3.89 -14.13
N ALA A 103 26.89 -3.44 -13.59
CA ALA A 103 28.10 -3.22 -14.37
C ALA A 103 28.59 -4.51 -15.06
N ARG A 104 28.52 -5.66 -14.36
CA ARG A 104 28.81 -6.99 -14.95
C ARG A 104 27.90 -7.34 -16.13
N ARG A 105 26.69 -6.78 -16.18
CA ARG A 105 25.71 -6.93 -17.27
C ARG A 105 25.77 -5.77 -18.27
N ARG A 106 26.84 -4.97 -18.24
CA ARG A 106 27.12 -3.81 -19.11
C ARG A 106 26.13 -2.65 -18.96
N ILE A 107 25.44 -2.56 -17.83
CA ILE A 107 24.60 -1.43 -17.46
C ILE A 107 25.35 -0.64 -16.39
N PHE A 108 25.67 0.61 -16.68
CA PHE A 108 26.49 1.43 -15.80
C PHE A 108 25.66 2.61 -15.33
N LEU A 109 25.41 2.69 -14.02
CA LEU A 109 24.93 3.91 -13.40
C LEU A 109 26.17 4.71 -12.97
N VAL A 110 26.44 5.82 -13.65
CA VAL A 110 27.66 6.62 -13.46
C VAL A 110 27.35 7.94 -12.75
N ASN A 111 28.39 8.50 -12.13
CA ASN A 111 28.38 9.87 -11.63
C ASN A 111 29.11 10.82 -12.60
N GLU A 112 29.11 12.11 -12.27
CA GLU A 112 29.72 13.15 -13.08
C GLU A 112 31.24 13.04 -13.23
N SER A 113 31.93 12.42 -12.26
CA SER A 113 33.39 12.19 -12.32
C SER A 113 33.80 11.02 -13.24
N GLN A 114 32.82 10.28 -13.78
CA GLN A 114 33.03 9.06 -14.56
C GLN A 114 32.62 9.20 -16.04
N LEU A 115 32.34 10.43 -16.47
CA LEU A 115 31.99 10.76 -17.84
C LEU A 115 33.26 10.82 -18.72
N ASP A 116 33.13 10.41 -19.98
CA ASP A 116 34.17 10.69 -20.99
C ASP A 116 33.94 12.06 -21.66
N GLU A 117 34.95 12.63 -22.33
CA GLU A 117 34.84 13.97 -22.96
C GLU A 117 33.65 14.11 -23.93
N PHE A 118 33.25 13.02 -24.58
CA PHE A 118 32.10 13.04 -25.49
C PHE A 118 30.80 13.14 -24.70
N GLN A 119 30.69 12.36 -23.63
CA GLN A 119 29.56 12.38 -22.71
C GLN A 119 29.46 13.72 -21.97
N GLU A 120 30.56 14.29 -21.53
CA GLU A 120 30.61 15.62 -20.89
C GLU A 120 30.03 16.72 -21.78
N LYS A 121 30.48 16.78 -23.04
CA LYS A 121 29.95 17.75 -24.02
C LYS A 121 28.45 17.55 -24.26
N TRP A 122 28.01 16.30 -24.30
CA TRP A 122 26.59 15.99 -24.45
C TRP A 122 25.78 16.40 -23.23
N VAL A 123 26.26 16.10 -22.01
CA VAL A 123 25.60 16.47 -20.74
C VAL A 123 25.48 17.99 -20.62
N LYS A 124 26.51 18.77 -20.95
CA LYS A 124 26.42 20.25 -20.96
C LYS A 124 25.37 20.75 -21.96
N LYS A 125 25.32 20.16 -23.15
CA LYS A 125 24.31 20.53 -24.16
C LYS A 125 22.90 20.17 -23.69
N TYR A 126 22.72 18.97 -23.16
CA TYR A 126 21.45 18.51 -22.58
C TYR A 126 20.99 19.44 -21.45
N PHE A 127 21.91 19.79 -20.55
CA PHE A 127 21.66 20.69 -19.43
C PHE A 127 21.15 22.06 -19.91
N ARG A 128 21.87 22.70 -20.84
CA ARG A 128 21.51 24.03 -21.36
C ARG A 128 20.20 24.06 -22.15
N ASN A 129 19.87 22.97 -22.85
CA ASN A 129 18.70 22.92 -23.71
C ASN A 129 17.42 22.49 -22.97
N GLU A 130 17.54 21.58 -22.01
CA GLU A 130 16.38 20.94 -21.38
C GLU A 130 16.30 21.17 -19.87
N VAL A 131 17.43 21.17 -19.15
CA VAL A 131 17.43 21.12 -17.68
C VAL A 131 17.39 22.51 -17.04
N ILE A 132 18.20 23.45 -17.54
CA ILE A 132 18.41 24.76 -16.90
C ILE A 132 17.12 25.57 -16.76
N GLN A 133 16.17 25.44 -17.70
CA GLN A 133 14.87 26.13 -17.67
C GLN A 133 13.98 25.71 -16.49
N HIS A 134 14.29 24.56 -15.86
CA HIS A 134 13.56 24.05 -14.69
C HIS A 134 14.32 24.28 -13.39
N ILE A 135 15.51 24.90 -13.43
CA ILE A 135 16.34 25.12 -12.25
C ILE A 135 16.36 26.59 -11.90
N THR A 136 15.92 26.89 -10.68
CA THR A 136 16.04 28.21 -10.07
C THR A 136 16.76 28.04 -8.74
N PRO A 137 18.00 28.53 -8.61
CA PRO A 137 18.72 28.50 -7.33
C PRO A 137 18.02 29.37 -6.29
N TRP A 138 17.86 28.84 -5.09
CA TRP A 138 17.31 29.57 -3.94
C TRP A 138 18.43 29.95 -3.00
N LEU A 139 18.74 31.23 -2.93
CA LEU A 139 19.76 31.74 -2.02
C LEU A 139 19.24 31.73 -0.59
N LEU A 140 20.04 31.19 0.32
CA LEU A 140 19.70 31.10 1.73
C LEU A 140 20.19 32.35 2.45
N ASN A 141 19.33 33.37 2.48
CA ASN A 141 19.58 34.61 3.22
C ASN A 141 19.01 34.54 4.64
N ASP A 142 19.44 35.44 5.52
CA ASP A 142 19.05 35.37 6.93
C ASP A 142 17.56 35.58 7.20
N GLU A 143 16.89 36.33 6.33
CA GLU A 143 15.47 36.72 6.46
C GLU A 143 14.48 35.69 5.87
N ALA A 144 14.95 34.73 5.07
CA ALA A 144 14.08 33.80 4.34
C ALA A 144 13.60 32.64 5.23
N ASP A 145 12.28 32.47 5.37
CA ASP A 145 11.70 31.32 6.07
C ASP A 145 11.75 30.06 5.20
N MET A 146 12.85 29.32 5.32
CA MET A 146 13.12 28.07 4.62
C MET A 146 11.98 27.03 4.77
N LEU A 147 11.26 27.04 5.90
CA LEU A 147 10.13 26.13 6.14
C LEU A 147 8.91 26.43 5.28
N GLN A 148 8.76 27.62 4.70
CA GLN A 148 7.61 27.89 3.82
C GLN A 148 7.82 27.35 2.41
N PHE A 149 9.07 27.25 1.96
CA PHE A 149 9.39 26.99 0.56
C PHE A 149 9.85 25.56 0.26
N LEU A 150 10.50 24.86 1.19
CA LEU A 150 10.88 23.48 0.92
C LEU A 150 9.65 22.59 0.79
N LYS A 151 9.52 21.97 -0.38
CA LYS A 151 8.52 20.97 -0.66
C LYS A 151 8.86 19.68 0.07
N ASP A 152 7.83 19.02 0.58
CA ASP A 152 7.95 17.73 1.24
C ASP A 152 8.26 16.62 0.24
N GLU A 153 9.16 15.70 0.60
CA GLU A 153 9.69 14.60 -0.22
C GLU A 153 10.58 14.94 -1.42
N TYR A 154 10.82 16.22 -1.70
CA TYR A 154 11.73 16.61 -2.78
C TYR A 154 13.19 16.40 -2.36
N ALA A 155 14.00 16.01 -3.34
CA ALA A 155 15.44 16.03 -3.19
C ALA A 155 15.96 17.41 -3.61
N TYR A 156 16.87 17.94 -2.81
CA TYR A 156 17.56 19.20 -3.08
C TYR A 156 19.06 18.98 -3.10
N ILE A 157 19.77 19.82 -3.84
CA ILE A 157 21.22 19.96 -3.74
C ILE A 157 21.48 21.26 -2.99
N ALA A 158 22.00 21.14 -1.78
CA ALA A 158 22.52 22.26 -1.03
C ALA A 158 23.91 22.60 -1.57
N VAL A 159 24.06 23.81 -2.07
CA VAL A 159 25.28 24.31 -2.70
C VAL A 159 25.97 25.26 -1.73
N GLU A 160 27.27 25.05 -1.55
CA GLU A 160 28.18 25.95 -0.84
C GLU A 160 29.03 26.68 -1.87
N LEU A 161 28.89 28.00 -1.91
CA LEU A 161 29.67 28.93 -2.69
C LEU A 161 30.66 29.59 -1.73
N LYS A 162 31.94 29.21 -1.79
CA LYS A 162 32.96 29.73 -0.89
C LYS A 162 33.74 30.83 -1.60
N GLN A 163 33.79 32.00 -0.99
CA GLN A 163 34.60 33.13 -1.44
C GLN A 163 35.42 33.64 -0.25
N ASN A 164 36.74 33.48 -0.29
CA ASN A 164 37.63 33.70 0.86
C ASN A 164 37.18 32.88 2.10
N ASP A 165 36.94 33.55 3.24
CA ASP A 165 36.42 32.97 4.49
C ASP A 165 34.88 33.03 4.60
N HIS A 166 34.18 33.53 3.58
CA HIS A 166 32.72 33.62 3.57
C HIS A 166 32.11 32.50 2.73
N SER A 167 31.08 31.85 3.27
CA SER A 167 30.30 30.83 2.57
C SER A 167 28.89 31.34 2.35
N HIS A 168 28.48 31.37 1.09
CA HIS A 168 27.09 31.58 0.70
C HIS A 168 26.44 30.22 0.41
N TYR A 169 25.23 30.03 0.90
CA TYR A 169 24.49 28.79 0.68
C TYR A 169 23.33 29.00 -0.28
N ALA A 170 23.12 28.04 -1.18
CA ALA A 170 21.98 27.99 -2.07
C ALA A 170 21.34 26.61 -2.06
N LEU A 171 20.06 26.51 -2.40
CA LEU A 171 19.38 25.24 -2.64
C LEU A 171 18.97 25.16 -4.10
N ILE A 172 19.14 23.98 -4.69
CA ILE A 172 18.63 23.65 -6.00
C ILE A 172 17.66 22.49 -5.85
N GLU A 173 16.41 22.69 -6.22
CA GLU A 173 15.41 21.63 -6.33
C GLU A 173 15.74 20.71 -7.52
N ILE A 174 15.66 19.40 -7.33
CA ILE A 174 15.82 18.44 -8.43
C ILE A 174 14.45 18.27 -9.12
N PRO A 175 14.28 18.68 -10.40
CA PRO A 175 12.97 18.81 -11.04
C PRO A 175 12.44 17.48 -11.59
N THR A 176 12.26 16.48 -10.73
CA THR A 176 11.82 15.12 -11.13
C THR A 176 10.36 15.04 -11.61
N ASP A 177 9.56 16.09 -11.39
CA ASP A 177 8.18 16.15 -11.87
C ASP A 177 8.07 16.47 -13.36
N HIS A 178 9.09 17.16 -13.89
CA HIS A 178 9.12 17.62 -15.28
C HIS A 178 10.10 16.80 -16.12
N LEU A 179 11.17 16.27 -15.51
CA LEU A 179 12.23 15.56 -16.19
C LEU A 179 12.42 14.14 -15.65
N PRO A 180 12.77 13.17 -16.51
CA PRO A 180 13.10 11.83 -16.06
C PRO A 180 14.36 11.87 -15.19
N ARG A 181 14.31 11.24 -14.02
CA ARG A 181 15.47 11.18 -13.13
C ARG A 181 16.62 10.33 -13.68
N PHE A 182 16.32 9.30 -14.46
CA PHE A 182 17.30 8.41 -15.09
C PHE A 182 17.47 8.77 -16.56
N ILE A 183 18.65 9.29 -16.92
CA ILE A 183 18.92 9.78 -18.26
C ILE A 183 19.93 8.86 -18.94
N MET A 184 19.60 8.44 -20.16
CA MET A 184 20.49 7.63 -20.99
C MET A 184 21.50 8.53 -21.68
N VAL A 185 22.78 8.33 -21.38
CA VAL A 185 23.87 9.07 -22.03
C VAL A 185 24.27 8.34 -23.31
N PRO A 186 24.44 9.04 -24.45
CA PRO A 186 24.88 8.40 -25.68
C PRO A 186 26.28 7.83 -25.53
N GLU A 187 26.50 6.74 -26.24
CA GLU A 187 27.77 6.03 -26.26
C GLU A 187 28.49 6.27 -27.59
N GLN A 188 29.82 6.30 -27.55
CA GLN A 188 30.63 6.33 -28.78
C GLN A 188 30.38 5.07 -29.62
N LYS A 189 30.33 5.24 -30.96
CA LYS A 189 30.10 4.14 -31.91
C LYS A 189 31.09 2.98 -31.65
N GLY A 190 30.55 1.76 -31.52
CA GLY A 190 31.32 0.53 -31.27
C GLY A 190 31.36 0.07 -29.82
N LYS A 191 30.98 0.91 -28.84
CA LYS A 191 30.87 0.49 -27.43
C LYS A 191 29.51 -0.16 -27.16
N GLN A 192 29.49 -1.40 -26.70
CA GLN A 192 28.27 -2.10 -26.22
C GLN A 192 27.98 -1.79 -24.74
N ARG A 193 28.17 -0.54 -24.33
CA ARG A 193 27.93 -0.04 -22.97
C ARG A 193 26.54 0.59 -22.92
N LYS A 194 25.86 0.50 -21.78
CA LYS A 194 24.61 1.23 -21.53
C LYS A 194 24.81 2.10 -20.30
N THR A 195 25.05 3.39 -20.52
CA THR A 195 25.31 4.35 -19.44
C THR A 195 24.06 5.13 -19.08
N ILE A 196 23.70 5.08 -17.81
CA ILE A 196 22.66 5.88 -17.18
C ILE A 196 23.35 6.86 -16.24
N ILE A 197 22.94 8.11 -16.28
CA ILE A 197 23.30 9.13 -15.29
C ILE A 197 22.03 9.61 -14.58
N LEU A 198 22.15 9.91 -13.28
CA LEU A 198 21.07 10.56 -12.55
C LEU A 198 21.03 12.05 -12.87
N LEU A 199 19.81 12.60 -12.96
CA LEU A 199 19.59 14.04 -13.10
C LEU A 199 20.35 14.83 -12.01
N ASP A 200 20.38 14.32 -10.78
CA ASP A 200 21.16 14.84 -9.67
C ASP A 200 22.63 15.10 -10.04
N ASN A 201 23.28 14.14 -10.72
CA ASN A 201 24.68 14.25 -11.12
C ASN A 201 24.88 15.21 -12.30
N ILE A 202 23.90 15.31 -13.22
CA ILE A 202 23.94 16.30 -14.30
C ILE A 202 23.93 17.71 -13.72
N ILE A 203 23.04 17.96 -12.73
CA ILE A 203 22.97 19.25 -12.04
C ILE A 203 24.29 19.54 -11.31
N ARG A 204 24.85 18.54 -10.59
CA ARG A 204 26.14 18.65 -9.92
C ARG A 204 27.29 19.00 -10.88
N TYR A 205 27.34 18.35 -12.04
CA TYR A 205 28.36 18.63 -13.06
C TYR A 205 28.26 20.06 -13.61
N CYS A 206 27.05 20.58 -13.72
CA CYS A 206 26.75 21.88 -14.29
C CYS A 206 26.54 22.99 -13.25
N LEU A 207 26.92 22.80 -11.98
CA LEU A 207 26.76 23.85 -10.95
C LEU A 207 27.48 25.14 -11.34
N ASP A 208 28.67 25.01 -11.92
CA ASP A 208 29.44 26.14 -12.42
C ASP A 208 28.68 26.94 -13.50
N ASP A 209 28.03 26.26 -14.45
CA ASP A 209 27.20 26.89 -15.49
C ASP A 209 25.98 27.63 -14.89
N ILE A 210 25.53 27.26 -13.68
CA ILE A 210 24.41 27.91 -12.98
C ILE A 210 24.85 29.20 -12.28
N PHE A 211 25.96 29.16 -11.54
CA PHE A 211 26.34 30.27 -10.65
C PHE A 211 27.36 31.26 -11.25
N ARG A 212 28.23 30.82 -12.17
CA ARG A 212 29.33 31.65 -12.70
C ARG A 212 28.86 32.95 -13.37
N GLY A 213 27.61 33.00 -13.85
CA GLY A 213 27.04 34.20 -14.46
C GLY A 213 26.67 35.32 -13.47
N PHE A 214 26.57 35.02 -12.17
CA PHE A 214 26.02 35.94 -11.17
C PHE A 214 26.83 36.03 -9.88
N PHE A 215 27.69 35.05 -9.58
CA PHE A 215 28.45 34.96 -8.34
C PHE A 215 29.94 34.74 -8.60
N GLU A 216 30.77 35.32 -7.75
CA GLU A 216 32.20 35.04 -7.65
C GLU A 216 32.45 34.06 -6.51
N TYR A 217 33.26 33.02 -6.75
CA TYR A 217 33.57 31.97 -5.78
C TYR A 217 34.89 31.29 -6.13
N ASP A 218 35.59 30.80 -5.10
CA ASP A 218 36.83 30.03 -5.22
C ASP A 218 36.54 28.53 -5.29
N GLU A 219 35.58 28.07 -4.47
CA GLU A 219 35.15 26.67 -4.40
C GLU A 219 33.64 26.57 -4.50
N LEU A 220 33.17 25.53 -5.19
CA LEU A 220 31.76 25.23 -5.33
C LEU A 220 31.52 23.76 -5.00
N ASN A 221 30.81 23.52 -3.90
CA ASN A 221 30.47 22.19 -3.43
C ASN A 221 28.95 21.99 -3.44
N GLY A 222 28.49 20.80 -3.81
CA GLY A 222 27.07 20.43 -3.77
C GLY A 222 26.87 19.20 -2.90
N TYR A 223 25.85 19.22 -2.05
CA TYR A 223 25.51 18.13 -1.13
C TYR A 223 24.02 17.83 -1.22
N ALA A 224 23.65 16.56 -1.34
CA ALA A 224 22.24 16.21 -1.38
C ALA A 224 21.61 16.40 0.01
N ILE A 225 20.37 16.91 0.03
CA ILE A 225 19.51 16.93 1.21
C ILE A 225 18.09 16.50 0.84
N LYS A 226 17.38 15.95 1.82
CA LYS A 226 15.95 15.67 1.74
C LYS A 226 15.31 15.90 3.10
N MET A 227 14.20 16.62 3.10
CA MET A 227 13.36 16.81 4.28
C MET A 227 12.09 15.98 4.15
N THR A 228 11.56 15.54 5.28
CA THR A 228 10.25 14.91 5.38
C THR A 228 9.47 15.54 6.51
N ARG A 229 8.26 15.99 6.20
CA ARG A 229 7.34 16.62 7.16
C ARG A 229 6.33 15.61 7.70
N ASP A 230 5.71 15.98 8.81
CA ASP A 230 4.54 15.26 9.30
C ASP A 230 3.42 15.31 8.24
N ALA A 231 2.64 14.23 8.11
CA ALA A 231 1.41 14.30 7.34
C ALA A 231 0.41 15.21 8.07
N GLU A 232 -0.39 15.98 7.33
CA GLU A 232 -1.41 16.86 7.93
C GLU A 232 -2.22 16.11 8.99
N TYR A 233 -2.33 16.75 10.16
CA TYR A 233 -2.91 16.16 11.36
C TYR A 233 -4.40 15.89 11.15
N ASP A 234 -4.74 14.63 10.90
CA ASP A 234 -6.13 14.18 10.90
C ASP A 234 -6.59 14.00 12.35
N LEU A 235 -7.13 15.09 12.90
CA LEU A 235 -7.52 15.39 14.29
C LEU A 235 -8.41 14.37 15.03
N SER A 236 -8.76 13.23 14.42
CA SER A 236 -10.04 12.59 14.75
C SER A 236 -9.98 11.25 15.51
N HIS A 237 -8.88 10.48 15.54
CA HIS A 237 -9.06 9.03 15.84
C HIS A 237 -8.08 8.26 16.72
N GLU A 238 -6.87 8.73 17.05
CA GLU A 238 -5.94 7.94 17.88
C GLU A 238 -5.66 8.53 19.28
N VAL A 239 -6.23 9.70 19.59
CA VAL A 239 -6.15 10.34 20.91
C VAL A 239 -7.56 10.41 21.49
N GLU A 240 -7.71 10.12 22.79
CA GLU A 240 -8.97 10.25 23.50
C GLU A 240 -9.54 11.66 23.30
N HIS A 241 -10.82 11.77 22.92
CA HIS A 241 -11.50 13.06 22.75
C HIS A 241 -11.32 14.00 23.96
N SER A 242 -11.16 13.43 25.17
CA SER A 242 -10.88 14.15 26.41
C SER A 242 -9.54 14.89 26.40
N LEU A 243 -8.51 14.34 25.75
CA LEU A 243 -7.19 14.96 25.66
C LEU A 243 -7.18 16.11 24.65
N LEU A 244 -7.98 16.00 23.58
CA LEU A 244 -8.05 16.97 22.49
C LEU A 244 -8.78 18.26 22.90
N GLU A 245 -9.85 18.17 23.70
CA GLU A 245 -10.56 19.33 24.24
C GLU A 245 -9.68 20.18 25.18
N GLN A 246 -8.59 19.61 25.71
CA GLN A 246 -7.66 20.26 26.63
C GLN A 246 -6.42 20.88 25.93
N MET A 247 -6.28 20.76 24.61
CA MET A 247 -5.11 21.26 23.89
C MET A 247 -5.23 22.75 23.53
N SER A 248 -4.17 23.52 23.79
CA SER A 248 -4.10 24.94 23.40
C SER A 248 -3.88 25.11 21.89
N GLU A 249 -4.42 26.18 21.29
CA GLU A 249 -4.25 26.50 19.85
C GLU A 249 -2.77 26.54 19.42
N GLY A 250 -1.88 26.99 20.31
CA GLY A 250 -0.43 27.01 20.08
C GLY A 250 0.22 25.62 20.02
N LEU A 251 -0.34 24.62 20.71
CA LEU A 251 0.10 23.23 20.60
C LEU A 251 -0.37 22.62 19.27
N SER A 252 -1.60 22.92 18.85
CA SER A 252 -2.15 22.48 17.55
C SER A 252 -1.35 23.02 16.35
N GLN A 253 -0.95 24.30 16.36
CA GLN A 253 -0.05 24.87 15.34
C GLN A 253 1.36 24.27 15.39
N ARG A 254 1.90 23.98 16.59
CA ARG A 254 3.19 23.31 16.72
C ARG A 254 3.15 21.89 16.15
N LEU A 255 2.04 21.16 16.29
CA LEU A 255 1.95 19.75 15.86
C LEU A 255 1.76 19.57 14.34
N THR A 256 1.33 20.59 13.60
CA THR A 256 0.91 20.47 12.19
C THR A 256 1.98 20.81 11.15
N ALA A 257 3.14 21.36 11.53
CA ALA A 257 4.13 21.86 10.57
C ALA A 257 5.60 21.48 10.87
N MET A 258 5.87 20.61 11.85
CA MET A 258 7.26 20.29 12.20
C MET A 258 7.92 19.33 11.20
N PRO A 259 9.21 19.54 10.87
CA PRO A 259 10.00 18.49 10.24
C PRO A 259 10.00 17.26 11.14
N VAL A 260 10.09 16.09 10.52
CA VAL A 260 10.15 14.80 11.23
C VAL A 260 11.47 14.09 10.94
N ARG A 261 11.98 14.27 9.72
CA ARG A 261 13.25 13.68 9.29
C ARG A 261 13.98 14.64 8.36
N PHE A 262 15.28 14.76 8.57
CA PHE A 262 16.20 15.46 7.68
C PHE A 262 17.34 14.51 7.34
N VAL A 263 17.48 14.22 6.06
CA VAL A 263 18.50 13.35 5.49
C VAL A 263 19.49 14.21 4.73
N TYR A 264 20.78 13.99 4.97
CA TYR A 264 21.85 14.77 4.35
C TYR A 264 23.00 13.86 3.91
N GLU A 265 23.75 14.31 2.91
CA GLU A 265 24.93 13.61 2.42
C GLU A 265 26.06 13.60 3.46
N ASN A 266 26.67 12.43 3.73
CA ASN A 266 27.72 12.25 4.74
C ASN A 266 28.91 13.21 4.62
N ALA A 267 29.22 13.66 3.41
CA ALA A 267 30.33 14.58 3.15
C ALA A 267 30.02 16.05 3.48
N MET A 268 28.78 16.37 3.87
CA MET A 268 28.35 17.73 4.18
C MET A 268 29.17 18.33 5.34
N PRO A 269 29.74 19.54 5.18
CA PRO A 269 30.44 20.25 6.26
C PRO A 269 29.52 20.49 7.47
N VAL A 270 30.08 20.35 8.67
CA VAL A 270 29.34 20.53 9.93
C VAL A 270 28.73 21.94 10.03
N ALA A 271 29.44 22.97 9.56
CA ALA A 271 28.96 24.34 9.55
C ALA A 271 27.69 24.50 8.69
N MET A 272 27.67 23.91 7.50
CA MET A 272 26.50 23.91 6.62
C MET A 272 25.34 23.13 7.24
N LEU A 273 25.62 21.96 7.84
CA LEU A 273 24.60 21.15 8.50
C LEU A 273 23.94 21.91 9.66
N GLN A 274 24.75 22.57 10.51
CA GLN A 274 24.25 23.40 11.62
C GLN A 274 23.38 24.54 11.09
N PHE A 275 23.85 25.27 10.07
CA PHE A 275 23.09 26.33 9.42
C PHE A 275 21.72 25.84 8.92
N LEU A 276 21.67 24.70 8.22
CA LEU A 276 20.41 24.11 7.74
C LEU A 276 19.52 23.65 8.89
N CYS A 277 20.09 23.05 9.94
CA CYS A 277 19.33 22.61 11.12
C CYS A 277 18.66 23.79 11.84
N ASP A 278 19.38 24.90 12.00
CA ASP A 278 18.88 26.10 12.64
C ASP A 278 17.76 26.76 11.81
N LYS A 279 17.96 26.91 10.49
CA LYS A 279 16.94 27.45 9.58
C LYS A 279 15.68 26.58 9.50
N LEU A 280 15.83 25.25 9.59
CA LEU A 280 14.71 24.30 9.60
C LEU A 280 14.10 24.08 10.99
N LYS A 281 14.64 24.70 12.05
CA LYS A 281 14.19 24.55 13.44
C LYS A 281 14.12 23.09 13.88
N ILE A 282 15.11 22.30 13.49
CA ILE A 282 15.17 20.86 13.80
C ILE A 282 15.36 20.68 15.31
N SER A 283 14.50 19.87 15.91
CA SER A 283 14.50 19.56 17.34
C SER A 283 15.23 18.24 17.65
N ASN A 284 15.54 18.00 18.92
CA ASN A 284 16.19 16.74 19.37
C ASN A 284 15.32 15.48 19.17
N TYR A 285 14.01 15.64 18.90
CA TYR A 285 13.11 14.52 18.61
C TYR A 285 13.01 14.23 17.11
N ASP A 286 13.64 15.06 16.27
CA ASP A 286 13.67 14.86 14.84
C ASP A 286 14.76 13.90 14.44
N SER A 287 14.47 13.13 13.39
CA SER A 287 15.40 12.15 12.88
C SER A 287 16.40 12.83 11.94
N LEU A 288 17.57 13.18 12.47
CA LEU A 288 18.74 13.54 11.67
C LEU A 288 19.44 12.26 11.20
N LEU A 289 19.48 12.02 9.89
CA LEU A 289 20.09 10.82 9.32
C LEU A 289 21.20 11.19 8.33
N PRO A 290 22.46 10.83 8.60
CA PRO A 290 23.50 10.82 7.59
C PRO A 290 23.14 9.74 6.54
N GLY A 291 23.26 10.07 5.25
CA GLY A 291 22.98 9.16 4.15
C GLY A 291 23.96 9.31 2.98
N GLY A 292 23.89 8.36 2.06
CA GLY A 292 24.65 8.40 0.82
C GLY A 292 24.33 9.60 -0.09
N ARG A 293 25.07 9.69 -1.20
CA ARG A 293 25.05 10.80 -2.16
C ARG A 293 23.69 11.08 -2.83
N TYR A 294 22.82 10.08 -2.87
CA TYR A 294 21.50 10.17 -3.50
C TYR A 294 20.42 10.06 -2.43
N HIS A 295 19.43 10.93 -2.52
CA HIS A 295 18.23 10.83 -1.68
C HIS A 295 17.02 10.59 -2.56
N ASN A 296 15.86 10.37 -1.95
CA ASN A 296 14.62 10.10 -2.68
C ASN A 296 14.68 8.82 -3.54
N PHE A 297 15.16 7.70 -2.99
CA PHE A 297 15.26 6.44 -3.73
C PHE A 297 13.90 5.89 -4.21
N LYS A 298 12.75 6.46 -3.81
CA LYS A 298 11.42 6.11 -4.34
C LYS A 298 11.36 6.14 -5.87
N ASP A 299 12.14 7.00 -6.53
CA ASP A 299 12.17 7.10 -7.99
C ASP A 299 12.70 5.81 -8.63
N PHE A 300 13.48 5.01 -7.90
CA PHE A 300 13.95 3.71 -8.39
C PHE A 300 12.82 2.69 -8.59
N ILE A 301 11.61 2.94 -8.08
CA ILE A 301 10.41 2.14 -8.42
C ILE A 301 10.18 2.13 -9.93
N SER A 302 10.46 3.25 -10.62
CA SER A 302 10.33 3.38 -12.07
C SER A 302 11.66 3.18 -12.82
N PHE A 303 12.67 2.58 -12.18
CA PHE A 303 13.98 2.36 -12.80
C PHE A 303 13.85 1.63 -14.15
N PRO A 304 14.45 2.16 -15.23
CA PRO A 304 14.25 1.62 -16.57
C PRO A 304 15.04 0.32 -16.77
N ASN A 305 14.41 -0.66 -17.42
CA ASN A 305 15.16 -1.83 -17.92
C ASN A 305 15.78 -1.50 -19.27
N VAL A 306 17.06 -1.15 -19.24
CA VAL A 306 17.83 -0.89 -20.45
C VAL A 306 18.51 -2.16 -20.97
N GLY A 307 18.43 -3.29 -20.27
CA GLY A 307 19.19 -4.50 -20.56
C GLY A 307 18.49 -5.49 -21.49
N ARG A 308 18.40 -6.75 -21.06
CA ARG A 308 17.63 -7.81 -21.74
C ARG A 308 16.40 -8.15 -20.89
N ASP A 309 15.40 -8.79 -21.49
CA ASP A 309 14.11 -9.07 -20.84
C ASP A 309 14.21 -9.93 -19.57
N TYR A 310 15.20 -10.83 -19.47
CA TYR A 310 15.40 -11.69 -18.29
C TYR A 310 15.83 -10.92 -17.03
N LEU A 311 16.13 -9.62 -17.15
CA LEU A 311 16.42 -8.75 -16.01
C LEU A 311 15.16 -8.29 -15.27
N GLU A 312 13.98 -8.56 -15.83
CA GLU A 312 12.67 -8.30 -15.26
C GLU A 312 11.87 -9.59 -15.07
N ASN A 313 10.81 -9.53 -14.25
CA ASN A 313 9.89 -10.64 -14.15
C ASN A 313 9.15 -10.84 -15.47
N LYS A 314 9.04 -12.08 -15.92
CA LYS A 314 8.15 -12.42 -17.05
C LYS A 314 6.72 -11.95 -16.74
N PRO A 315 6.03 -11.30 -17.69
CA PRO A 315 4.66 -10.86 -17.46
C PRO A 315 3.74 -12.06 -17.20
N LEU A 316 2.83 -11.90 -16.25
CA LEU A 316 1.75 -12.87 -15.99
C LEU A 316 0.46 -12.26 -16.55
N PRO A 317 0.02 -12.62 -17.75
CA PRO A 317 -1.15 -12.01 -18.36
C PRO A 317 -2.41 -12.33 -17.55
N PRO A 318 -3.22 -11.32 -17.18
CA PRO A 318 -4.47 -11.54 -16.48
C PRO A 318 -5.43 -12.40 -17.31
N MET A 319 -6.12 -13.32 -16.63
CA MET A 319 -7.02 -14.28 -17.24
C MET A 319 -8.46 -13.74 -17.27
N LYS A 320 -9.21 -14.10 -18.31
CA LYS A 320 -10.66 -13.90 -18.33
C LYS A 320 -11.35 -15.04 -17.59
N CYS A 321 -12.21 -14.70 -16.64
CA CYS A 321 -13.03 -15.67 -15.92
C CYS A 321 -14.08 -16.30 -16.85
N ALA A 322 -14.09 -17.62 -16.89
CA ALA A 322 -14.95 -18.47 -17.69
C ALA A 322 -16.40 -18.46 -17.19
N ASP A 323 -16.62 -18.08 -15.93
CA ASP A 323 -17.96 -17.97 -15.37
C ASP A 323 -18.80 -16.93 -16.12
N PHE A 324 -18.19 -15.92 -16.76
CA PHE A 324 -18.88 -14.98 -17.67
C PHE A 324 -19.12 -15.50 -19.09
N SER A 325 -18.42 -16.56 -19.51
CA SER A 325 -18.52 -17.06 -20.89
C SER A 325 -19.84 -17.81 -21.11
N GLY A 326 -20.42 -17.69 -22.31
CA GLY A 326 -21.67 -18.36 -22.70
C GLY A 326 -22.95 -17.61 -22.35
N PHE A 327 -22.85 -16.42 -21.74
CA PHE A 327 -23.99 -15.56 -21.42
C PHE A 327 -24.03 -14.33 -22.32
N ALA A 328 -25.22 -13.80 -22.56
CA ALA A 328 -25.42 -12.61 -23.40
C ALA A 328 -24.90 -11.32 -22.74
N ASN A 329 -24.97 -11.25 -21.41
CA ASN A 329 -24.50 -10.11 -20.63
C ASN A 329 -23.98 -10.57 -19.25
N ASN A 330 -23.33 -9.67 -18.52
CA ASN A 330 -22.71 -9.99 -17.23
C ASN A 330 -23.75 -10.27 -16.12
N PHE A 331 -24.95 -9.69 -16.22
CA PHE A 331 -26.00 -9.90 -15.22
C PHE A 331 -26.51 -11.34 -15.25
N ASP A 332 -26.76 -11.89 -16.45
CA ASP A 332 -27.21 -13.27 -16.61
C ASP A 332 -26.19 -14.27 -16.02
N ALA A 333 -24.89 -13.98 -16.20
CA ALA A 333 -23.82 -14.79 -15.62
C ALA A 333 -23.82 -14.76 -14.07
N ILE A 334 -23.98 -13.58 -13.48
CA ILE A 334 -24.00 -13.40 -12.01
C ILE A 334 -25.30 -13.94 -11.40
N LYS A 335 -26.42 -13.87 -12.15
CA LYS A 335 -27.71 -14.41 -11.72
C LYS A 335 -27.69 -15.93 -11.67
N GLN A 336 -27.02 -16.57 -12.63
CA GLN A 336 -26.91 -18.02 -12.67
C GLN A 336 -26.10 -18.58 -11.49
N GLN A 337 -25.00 -17.90 -11.13
CA GLN A 337 -24.12 -18.31 -10.04
C GLN A 337 -23.25 -17.16 -9.55
N ASP A 338 -22.86 -17.21 -8.29
CA ASP A 338 -21.87 -16.28 -7.73
C ASP A 338 -20.52 -16.41 -8.47
N ILE A 339 -19.85 -15.28 -8.68
CA ILE A 339 -18.57 -15.21 -9.38
C ILE A 339 -17.52 -14.61 -8.45
N LEU A 340 -16.40 -15.30 -8.27
CA LEU A 340 -15.25 -14.82 -7.53
C LEU A 340 -14.08 -14.53 -8.46
N LEU A 341 -13.71 -13.26 -8.55
CA LEU A 341 -12.49 -12.80 -9.21
C LEU A 341 -11.38 -12.66 -8.18
N TYR A 342 -10.15 -12.94 -8.62
CA TYR A 342 -8.93 -12.75 -7.83
C TYR A 342 -7.90 -12.01 -8.66
N TYR A 343 -7.67 -10.74 -8.34
CA TYR A 343 -6.67 -9.90 -8.98
C TYR A 343 -5.26 -10.20 -8.43
N PRO A 344 -4.17 -9.90 -9.17
CA PRO A 344 -4.13 -9.51 -10.58
C PRO A 344 -4.24 -10.71 -11.54
N TYR A 345 -4.53 -11.91 -11.01
CA TYR A 345 -4.64 -13.14 -11.79
C TYR A 345 -5.79 -13.09 -12.80
N HIS A 346 -6.90 -12.46 -12.43
CA HIS A 346 -8.01 -12.14 -13.30
C HIS A 346 -7.93 -10.71 -13.82
N THR A 347 -8.55 -10.45 -14.96
CA THR A 347 -8.67 -9.09 -15.50
C THR A 347 -9.67 -8.26 -14.71
N PHE A 348 -9.32 -7.00 -14.41
CA PHE A 348 -10.23 -6.00 -13.84
C PHE A 348 -11.30 -5.55 -14.85
N GLU A 349 -11.13 -5.87 -16.13
CA GLU A 349 -12.06 -5.52 -17.20
C GLU A 349 -13.49 -6.01 -16.94
N HIS A 350 -13.69 -7.13 -16.23
CA HIS A 350 -15.02 -7.63 -15.89
C HIS A 350 -15.85 -6.64 -15.08
N ILE A 351 -15.20 -5.92 -14.15
CA ILE A 351 -15.88 -4.91 -13.33
C ILE A 351 -16.17 -3.66 -14.15
N THR A 352 -15.21 -3.19 -14.92
CA THR A 352 -15.44 -2.03 -15.80
C THR A 352 -16.52 -2.32 -16.82
N GLU A 353 -16.58 -3.54 -17.36
CA GLU A 353 -17.60 -3.96 -18.32
C GLU A 353 -18.98 -4.12 -17.66
N LEU A 354 -19.04 -4.63 -16.43
CA LEU A 354 -20.31 -4.69 -15.67
C LEU A 354 -20.89 -3.28 -15.45
N VAL A 355 -20.07 -2.32 -15.00
CA VAL A 355 -20.52 -0.93 -14.79
C VAL A 355 -20.88 -0.26 -16.13
N ARG A 356 -20.12 -0.54 -17.20
CA ARG A 356 -20.43 -0.05 -18.54
C ARG A 356 -21.76 -0.62 -19.05
N GLN A 357 -22.01 -1.92 -18.91
CA GLN A 357 -23.31 -2.51 -19.26
C GLN A 357 -24.44 -1.91 -18.42
N ALA A 358 -24.21 -1.72 -17.12
CA ALA A 358 -25.16 -1.09 -16.23
C ALA A 358 -25.50 0.35 -16.63
N SER A 359 -24.59 1.08 -17.30
CA SER A 359 -24.83 2.48 -17.66
C SER A 359 -25.84 2.65 -18.80
N PHE A 360 -25.96 1.67 -19.71
CA PHE A 360 -26.86 1.78 -20.88
C PHE A 360 -27.96 0.72 -20.93
N ASP A 361 -27.91 -0.36 -20.13
CA ASP A 361 -29.00 -1.34 -20.07
C ASP A 361 -30.33 -0.63 -19.69
N PRO A 362 -31.37 -0.67 -20.55
CA PRO A 362 -32.68 -0.06 -20.26
C PRO A 362 -33.36 -0.64 -19.02
N LYS A 363 -33.03 -1.87 -18.62
CA LYS A 363 -33.58 -2.52 -17.44
C LYS A 363 -32.96 -2.00 -16.14
N VAL A 364 -31.78 -1.37 -16.18
CA VAL A 364 -31.11 -0.89 -14.96
C VAL A 364 -31.75 0.41 -14.48
N LEU A 365 -32.16 0.42 -13.23
CA LEU A 365 -32.83 1.55 -12.57
C LEU A 365 -31.84 2.43 -11.80
N SER A 366 -30.92 1.80 -11.06
CA SER A 366 -29.98 2.54 -10.21
C SER A 366 -28.64 1.84 -10.02
N ILE A 367 -27.61 2.64 -9.76
CA ILE A 367 -26.25 2.22 -9.47
C ILE A 367 -25.77 2.94 -8.22
N LYS A 368 -25.38 2.19 -7.17
CA LYS A 368 -24.71 2.73 -5.99
C LYS A 368 -23.29 2.18 -5.90
N ILE A 369 -22.30 3.03 -5.67
CA ILE A 369 -20.90 2.61 -5.57
C ILE A 369 -20.17 3.47 -4.54
N ASN A 370 -19.21 2.88 -3.83
CA ASN A 370 -18.29 3.60 -2.97
C ASN A 370 -16.88 3.64 -3.58
N ILE A 371 -16.28 4.81 -3.53
CA ILE A 371 -14.99 5.08 -4.16
C ILE A 371 -14.07 5.70 -3.13
N TYR A 372 -13.09 4.89 -2.72
CA TYR A 372 -12.07 5.31 -1.77
C TYR A 372 -10.90 6.04 -2.46
N ARG A 373 -10.50 5.57 -3.66
CA ARG A 373 -9.42 6.16 -4.47
C ARG A 373 -9.76 6.02 -5.95
N VAL A 374 -9.64 7.10 -6.71
CA VAL A 374 -9.93 7.14 -8.15
C VAL A 374 -8.62 7.28 -8.93
N ALA A 375 -8.49 6.57 -10.05
CA ALA A 375 -7.43 6.88 -11.01
C ALA A 375 -7.73 8.22 -11.72
N LYS A 376 -6.72 9.03 -12.04
CA LYS A 376 -6.89 10.32 -12.75
C LYS A 376 -7.81 10.21 -13.98
N ASP A 377 -7.63 9.17 -14.80
CA ASP A 377 -8.48 8.84 -15.96
C ASP A 377 -9.26 7.54 -15.74
N SER A 378 -10.30 7.56 -14.91
CA SER A 378 -11.06 6.36 -14.56
C SER A 378 -12.21 6.07 -15.52
N LYS A 379 -12.12 4.98 -16.28
CA LYS A 379 -13.19 4.50 -17.19
C LYS A 379 -14.50 4.22 -16.45
N LEU A 380 -14.38 3.80 -15.19
CA LEU A 380 -15.51 3.54 -14.31
C LEU A 380 -16.29 4.82 -14.04
N MET A 381 -15.61 5.96 -13.81
CA MET A 381 -16.27 7.24 -13.56
C MET A 381 -17.04 7.75 -14.78
N HIS A 382 -16.43 7.66 -15.96
CA HIS A 382 -17.13 8.00 -17.21
C HIS A 382 -18.38 7.14 -17.43
N SER A 383 -18.34 5.85 -17.06
CA SER A 383 -19.50 4.96 -17.15
C SER A 383 -20.63 5.39 -16.20
N LEU A 384 -20.31 5.87 -15.00
CA LEU A 384 -21.29 6.40 -14.05
C LEU A 384 -21.94 7.70 -14.58
N ILE A 385 -21.17 8.59 -15.19
CA ILE A 385 -21.68 9.80 -15.84
C ILE A 385 -22.65 9.43 -16.97
N HIS A 386 -22.26 8.48 -17.84
CA HIS A 386 -23.15 7.98 -18.90
C HIS A 386 -24.43 7.34 -18.36
N ALA A 387 -24.38 6.71 -17.18
CA ALA A 387 -25.56 6.12 -16.56
C ALA A 387 -26.60 7.19 -16.20
N VAL A 388 -26.16 8.33 -15.65
CA VAL A 388 -27.05 9.47 -15.39
C VAL A 388 -27.63 10.05 -16.68
N MET A 389 -26.80 10.22 -17.71
CA MET A 389 -27.26 10.69 -19.03
C MET A 389 -28.32 9.77 -19.64
N ASN A 390 -28.27 8.47 -19.33
CA ASN A 390 -29.27 7.47 -19.72
C ASN A 390 -30.44 7.34 -18.73
N GLY A 391 -30.65 8.32 -17.83
CA GLY A 391 -31.80 8.40 -16.93
C GLY A 391 -31.74 7.50 -15.69
N LYS A 392 -30.58 6.93 -15.35
CA LYS A 392 -30.42 6.04 -14.19
C LYS A 392 -30.12 6.84 -12.94
N GLN A 393 -30.61 6.37 -11.80
CA GLN A 393 -30.25 6.96 -10.50
C GLN A 393 -28.87 6.47 -10.09
N VAL A 394 -27.89 7.38 -10.07
CA VAL A 394 -26.51 7.04 -9.69
C VAL A 394 -26.16 7.71 -8.38
N THR A 395 -25.71 6.91 -7.41
CA THR A 395 -25.20 7.38 -6.12
C THR A 395 -23.75 6.97 -5.97
N VAL A 396 -22.88 7.96 -5.72
CA VAL A 396 -21.46 7.71 -5.50
C VAL A 396 -21.07 8.21 -4.12
N VAL A 397 -20.57 7.29 -3.31
CA VAL A 397 -19.99 7.62 -2.01
C VAL A 397 -18.51 7.88 -2.20
N VAL A 398 -18.05 9.10 -1.91
CA VAL A 398 -16.64 9.50 -2.06
C VAL A 398 -16.02 9.76 -0.69
N GLU A 399 -14.85 9.15 -0.46
CA GLU A 399 -14.03 9.43 0.73
C GLU A 399 -13.06 10.58 0.43
N LEU A 400 -13.40 11.80 0.88
CA LEU A 400 -12.52 12.96 0.69
C LEU A 400 -11.23 12.87 1.51
N GLN A 401 -11.24 12.15 2.65
CA GLN A 401 -10.10 12.06 3.57
C GLN A 401 -9.20 10.84 3.26
N ALA A 402 -9.23 10.36 2.02
CA ALA A 402 -8.37 9.27 1.56
C ALA A 402 -6.95 9.82 1.35
N ARG A 403 -6.04 9.39 2.24
CA ARG A 403 -4.64 9.84 2.25
C ARG A 403 -3.98 9.77 0.86
N PHE A 404 -3.39 10.88 0.45
CA PHE A 404 -2.60 11.09 -0.78
C PHE A 404 -3.40 11.16 -2.10
N ASP A 405 -4.73 11.10 -2.04
CA ASP A 405 -5.62 11.16 -3.22
C ASP A 405 -6.73 12.22 -3.03
N GLU A 406 -6.59 13.12 -2.06
CA GLU A 406 -7.60 14.10 -1.66
C GLU A 406 -7.98 15.04 -2.83
N GLU A 407 -6.98 15.63 -3.49
CA GLU A 407 -7.19 16.53 -4.62
C GLU A 407 -7.95 15.86 -5.78
N ALA A 408 -7.60 14.61 -6.09
CA ALA A 408 -8.26 13.85 -7.16
C ALA A 408 -9.71 13.50 -6.80
N ASN A 409 -9.97 13.15 -5.54
CA ASN A 409 -11.32 12.85 -5.07
C ASN A 409 -12.20 14.12 -5.03
N ILE A 410 -11.63 15.28 -4.67
CA ILE A 410 -12.34 16.58 -4.71
C ILE A 410 -12.75 16.93 -6.14
N GLU A 411 -11.82 16.84 -7.10
CA GLU A 411 -12.11 17.18 -8.49
C GLU A 411 -13.15 16.22 -9.11
N TRP A 412 -13.02 14.91 -8.85
CA TRP A 412 -14.04 13.96 -9.31
C TRP A 412 -15.42 14.21 -8.68
N SER A 413 -15.47 14.65 -7.41
CA SER A 413 -16.74 14.99 -6.76
C SER A 413 -17.45 16.15 -7.46
N ARG A 414 -16.68 17.16 -7.90
CA ARG A 414 -17.20 18.28 -8.69
C ARG A 414 -17.75 17.80 -10.04
N ILE A 415 -16.95 17.06 -10.80
CA ILE A 415 -17.32 16.52 -12.13
C ILE A 415 -18.59 15.65 -12.05
N LEU A 416 -18.68 14.76 -11.05
CA LEU A 416 -19.84 13.88 -10.86
C LEU A 416 -21.11 14.67 -10.53
N THR A 417 -20.99 15.65 -9.63
CA THR A 417 -22.14 16.47 -9.21
C THR A 417 -22.67 17.27 -10.38
N GLU A 418 -21.80 17.88 -11.18
CA GLU A 418 -22.17 18.60 -12.41
C GLU A 418 -22.86 17.70 -13.44
N ALA A 419 -22.48 16.42 -13.51
CA ALA A 419 -23.11 15.42 -14.37
C ALA A 419 -24.47 14.90 -13.84
N GLY A 420 -24.91 15.31 -12.65
CA GLY A 420 -26.18 14.89 -12.05
C GLY A 420 -26.10 13.62 -11.19
N VAL A 421 -24.90 13.16 -10.84
CA VAL A 421 -24.70 12.05 -9.90
C VAL A 421 -24.99 12.52 -8.47
N HIS A 422 -25.68 11.71 -7.67
CA HIS A 422 -25.85 11.99 -6.24
C HIS A 422 -24.58 11.61 -5.48
N VAL A 423 -23.71 12.60 -5.23
CA VAL A 423 -22.46 12.42 -4.49
C VAL A 423 -22.72 12.52 -2.99
N ILE A 424 -22.24 11.53 -2.23
CA ILE A 424 -22.33 11.48 -0.78
C ILE A 424 -20.91 11.48 -0.22
N PHE A 425 -20.67 12.35 0.75
CA PHE A 425 -19.42 12.40 1.50
C PHE A 425 -19.55 11.59 2.79
N GLY A 426 -18.47 10.92 3.19
CA GLY A 426 -18.40 10.25 4.49
C GLY A 426 -18.62 11.24 5.64
N ALA A 427 -19.27 10.78 6.71
CA ALA A 427 -19.45 11.61 7.90
C ALA A 427 -18.07 11.92 8.53
N PRO A 428 -17.87 13.15 9.06
CA PRO A 428 -16.66 13.47 9.81
C PRO A 428 -16.47 12.45 10.94
N GLY A 429 -15.30 11.83 10.97
CA GLY A 429 -14.99 10.82 11.98
C GLY A 429 -15.38 9.37 11.60
N LEU A 430 -15.86 9.10 10.39
CA LEU A 430 -16.22 7.75 9.98
C LEU A 430 -15.82 7.46 8.53
N LYS A 431 -14.58 6.98 8.36
CA LYS A 431 -14.03 6.73 7.02
C LYS A 431 -14.63 5.50 6.35
N ILE A 432 -14.88 5.59 5.06
CA ILE A 432 -15.54 4.54 4.27
C ILE A 432 -14.48 3.74 3.52
N HIS A 433 -14.15 2.57 4.03
CA HIS A 433 -13.12 1.69 3.47
C HIS A 433 -13.70 0.37 2.93
N SER A 434 -15.02 0.20 2.93
CA SER A 434 -15.69 -0.87 2.17
C SER A 434 -15.58 -0.65 0.66
N LYS A 435 -15.68 -1.73 -0.13
CA LYS A 435 -15.65 -1.70 -1.61
C LYS A 435 -16.82 -2.48 -2.20
N LEU A 436 -17.89 -1.74 -2.38
CA LEU A 436 -19.23 -2.17 -2.71
C LEU A 436 -19.70 -1.50 -4.00
N LEU A 437 -20.34 -2.29 -4.84
CA LEU A 437 -21.16 -1.78 -5.93
C LEU A 437 -22.50 -2.50 -5.86
N LEU A 438 -23.59 -1.77 -6.06
CA LEU A 438 -24.95 -2.30 -6.05
C LEU A 438 -25.68 -1.77 -7.29
N ILE A 439 -26.15 -2.68 -8.13
CA ILE A 439 -26.92 -2.35 -9.33
C ILE A 439 -28.33 -2.91 -9.13
N SER A 440 -29.35 -2.06 -9.26
CA SER A 440 -30.76 -2.50 -9.25
C SER A 440 -31.29 -2.52 -10.68
N ARG A 441 -31.77 -3.68 -11.11
CA ARG A 441 -32.26 -3.96 -12.47
C ARG A 441 -33.68 -4.49 -12.41
N LYS A 442 -34.57 -3.97 -13.24
CA LYS A 442 -35.94 -4.45 -13.41
C LYS A 442 -35.93 -5.64 -14.37
N GLU A 443 -36.17 -6.83 -13.83
CA GLU A 443 -36.30 -8.06 -14.61
C GLU A 443 -37.73 -8.55 -14.46
N ASP A 444 -38.46 -8.53 -15.58
CA ASP A 444 -39.91 -8.73 -15.61
C ASP A 444 -40.63 -7.69 -14.72
N GLU A 445 -41.32 -8.13 -13.67
CA GLU A 445 -41.99 -7.23 -12.71
C GLU A 445 -41.19 -7.02 -11.40
N GLU A 446 -40.06 -7.70 -11.23
CA GLU A 446 -39.28 -7.68 -10.00
C GLU A 446 -38.02 -6.82 -10.10
N ILE A 447 -37.58 -6.29 -8.96
CA ILE A 447 -36.30 -5.58 -8.85
C ILE A 447 -35.24 -6.56 -8.36
N VAL A 448 -34.42 -7.04 -9.29
CA VAL A 448 -33.25 -7.86 -9.00
C VAL A 448 -32.07 -6.96 -8.69
N ARG A 449 -31.29 -7.32 -7.68
CA ARG A 449 -30.09 -6.59 -7.27
C ARG A 449 -28.85 -7.42 -7.52
N TYR A 450 -27.83 -6.76 -8.03
CA TYR A 450 -26.51 -7.33 -8.26
C TYR A 450 -25.51 -6.58 -7.40
N ALA A 451 -24.79 -7.30 -6.54
CA ALA A 451 -23.81 -6.72 -5.64
C ALA A 451 -22.39 -7.17 -5.98
N HIS A 452 -21.46 -6.25 -5.83
CA HIS A 452 -20.03 -6.49 -5.77
C HIS A 452 -19.56 -6.25 -4.34
N ILE A 453 -18.75 -7.16 -3.80
CA ILE A 453 -18.06 -6.99 -2.50
C ILE A 453 -16.58 -7.33 -2.70
N GLY A 454 -15.72 -6.32 -2.56
CA GLY A 454 -14.29 -6.43 -2.80
C GLY A 454 -13.44 -6.26 -1.55
N THR A 455 -12.26 -6.88 -1.56
CA THR A 455 -11.23 -6.66 -0.51
C THR A 455 -10.35 -5.45 -0.80
N GLY A 456 -10.37 -4.94 -2.04
CA GLY A 456 -9.55 -3.82 -2.53
C GLY A 456 -10.31 -2.84 -3.39
N ASN A 457 -9.66 -1.71 -3.69
CA ASN A 457 -10.25 -0.52 -4.32
C ASN A 457 -10.57 -0.71 -5.81
N PHE A 458 -11.51 0.08 -6.32
CA PHE A 458 -11.83 0.16 -7.76
C PHE A 458 -10.78 0.96 -8.56
N HIS A 459 -9.50 0.60 -8.43
CA HIS A 459 -8.41 1.32 -9.07
C HIS A 459 -7.61 0.41 -10.02
N GLU A 460 -7.76 0.66 -11.33
CA GLU A 460 -7.23 -0.19 -12.42
C GLU A 460 -5.72 -0.47 -12.34
N LYS A 461 -4.91 0.55 -12.03
CA LYS A 461 -3.45 0.38 -11.87
C LYS A 461 -3.11 -0.51 -10.67
N THR A 462 -3.75 -0.29 -9.51
CA THR A 462 -3.50 -1.10 -8.31
C THR A 462 -3.93 -2.56 -8.51
N ALA A 463 -5.01 -2.82 -9.25
CA ALA A 463 -5.47 -4.17 -9.55
C ALA A 463 -4.47 -5.03 -10.34
N ARG A 464 -3.38 -4.44 -10.88
CA ARG A 464 -2.28 -5.16 -11.54
C ARG A 464 -1.14 -5.57 -10.61
N ILE A 465 -1.07 -4.96 -9.43
CA ILE A 465 0.02 -5.15 -8.47
C ILE A 465 -0.51 -5.75 -7.16
N TYR A 466 -1.72 -5.37 -6.75
CA TYR A 466 -2.39 -5.81 -5.54
C TYR A 466 -3.16 -7.08 -5.83
N THR A 467 -3.09 -8.01 -4.88
CA THR A 467 -3.94 -9.20 -4.90
C THR A 467 -5.24 -8.90 -4.19
N ASP A 468 -6.39 -9.13 -4.82
CA ASP A 468 -7.67 -8.76 -4.23
C ASP A 468 -8.80 -9.66 -4.70
N PHE A 469 -9.69 -10.03 -3.79
CA PHE A 469 -10.92 -10.73 -4.14
C PHE A 469 -12.02 -9.73 -4.49
N SER A 470 -12.85 -10.16 -5.44
CA SER A 470 -14.06 -9.46 -5.85
C SER A 470 -15.16 -10.51 -6.01
N LEU A 471 -16.12 -10.49 -5.09
CA LEU A 471 -17.31 -11.32 -5.15
C LEU A 471 -18.40 -10.55 -5.91
N LEU A 472 -18.99 -11.19 -6.92
CA LEU A 472 -20.17 -10.73 -7.62
C LEU A 472 -21.31 -11.71 -7.35
N THR A 473 -22.44 -11.20 -6.86
CA THR A 473 -23.57 -12.02 -6.42
C THR A 473 -24.91 -11.36 -6.74
N ALA A 474 -25.92 -12.19 -6.99
CA ALA A 474 -27.32 -11.82 -7.06
C ALA A 474 -28.15 -12.39 -5.88
N ASP A 475 -27.49 -12.93 -4.85
CA ASP A 475 -28.15 -13.48 -3.65
C ASP A 475 -29.01 -12.38 -2.98
N PRO A 476 -30.35 -12.55 -2.88
CA PRO A 476 -31.23 -11.56 -2.28
C PRO A 476 -30.88 -11.20 -0.84
N GLU A 477 -30.39 -12.15 -0.02
CA GLU A 477 -30.05 -11.88 1.38
C GLU A 477 -28.81 -10.98 1.48
N ILE A 478 -27.77 -11.26 0.69
CA ILE A 478 -26.54 -10.46 0.67
C ILE A 478 -26.79 -9.10 0.01
N THR A 479 -27.47 -9.06 -1.13
CA THR A 479 -27.73 -7.83 -1.88
C THR A 479 -28.63 -6.85 -1.12
N ASN A 480 -29.59 -7.36 -0.34
CA ASN A 480 -30.39 -6.53 0.56
C ASN A 480 -29.54 -5.95 1.71
N GLU A 481 -28.60 -6.71 2.26
CA GLU A 481 -27.70 -6.17 3.29
C GLU A 481 -26.72 -5.16 2.71
N VAL A 482 -26.20 -5.34 1.50
CA VAL A 482 -25.38 -4.32 0.80
C VAL A 482 -26.19 -3.04 0.59
N ARG A 483 -27.47 -3.13 0.22
CA ARG A 483 -28.37 -1.97 0.17
C ARG A 483 -28.49 -1.30 1.53
N SER A 484 -28.62 -2.07 2.61
CA SER A 484 -28.65 -1.55 3.97
C SER A 484 -27.33 -0.88 4.39
N VAL A 485 -26.18 -1.34 3.89
CA VAL A 485 -24.89 -0.64 4.10
C VAL A 485 -24.89 0.73 3.43
N PHE A 486 -25.35 0.85 2.18
CA PHE A 486 -25.50 2.17 1.54
C PHE A 486 -26.47 3.07 2.30
N GLY A 487 -27.59 2.53 2.78
CA GLY A 487 -28.52 3.26 3.63
C GLY A 487 -27.92 3.68 4.99
N TYR A 488 -27.02 2.88 5.55
CA TYR A 488 -26.28 3.21 6.77
C TYR A 488 -25.23 4.31 6.52
N ILE A 489 -24.56 4.29 5.37
CA ILE A 489 -23.66 5.38 4.95
C ILE A 489 -24.43 6.69 4.78
N GLU A 490 -25.58 6.64 4.09
CA GLU A 490 -26.47 7.79 3.86
C GLU A 490 -27.05 8.35 5.16
N ASN A 491 -27.43 7.47 6.10
CA ASN A 491 -28.03 7.87 7.36
C ASN A 491 -27.50 6.99 8.51
N PRO A 492 -26.35 7.36 9.10
CA PRO A 492 -25.71 6.55 10.11
C PRO A 492 -26.47 6.50 11.43
N TYR A 493 -27.41 7.43 11.69
CA TYR A 493 -28.18 7.48 12.93
C TYR A 493 -29.29 6.42 13.00
N ARG A 494 -29.68 5.84 11.85
CA ARG A 494 -30.72 4.82 11.82
C ARG A 494 -30.18 3.48 12.34
N PRO A 495 -30.90 2.78 13.24
CA PRO A 495 -30.49 1.45 13.67
C PRO A 495 -30.62 0.48 12.50
N VAL A 496 -29.53 -0.18 12.15
CA VAL A 496 -29.47 -1.22 11.10
C VAL A 496 -28.87 -2.48 11.72
N LYS A 497 -29.49 -3.63 11.44
CA LYS A 497 -28.99 -4.95 11.86
C LYS A 497 -28.59 -5.75 10.63
N PHE A 498 -27.43 -6.38 10.70
CA PHE A 498 -26.90 -7.26 9.66
C PHE A 498 -26.84 -8.71 10.21
N ARG A 499 -27.49 -9.63 9.49
CA ARG A 499 -27.54 -11.06 9.77
C ARG A 499 -26.35 -11.80 9.15
N HIS A 500 -25.91 -11.40 7.96
CA HIS A 500 -24.88 -12.10 7.19
C HIS A 500 -23.56 -11.33 7.13
N LEU A 501 -23.62 -10.05 6.73
CA LEU A 501 -22.46 -9.17 6.62
C LEU A 501 -21.92 -8.79 8.00
N ILE A 502 -20.60 -8.76 8.09
CA ILE A 502 -19.88 -8.16 9.20
C ILE A 502 -19.55 -6.74 8.78
N VAL A 503 -20.17 -5.75 9.42
CA VAL A 503 -20.07 -4.33 9.07
C VAL A 503 -19.48 -3.58 10.24
N SER A 504 -18.34 -2.92 10.01
CA SER A 504 -17.72 -2.04 11.01
C SER A 504 -18.38 -0.66 10.96
N PRO A 505 -18.49 0.05 12.09
CA PRO A 505 -18.23 -0.39 13.47
C PRO A 505 -19.44 -1.01 14.17
N ARG A 506 -20.42 -1.50 13.40
CA ARG A 506 -21.73 -1.91 13.93
C ARG A 506 -21.72 -3.25 14.66
N ASN A 507 -21.17 -4.30 14.06
CA ASN A 507 -21.22 -5.66 14.60
C ASN A 507 -19.88 -6.40 14.49
N SER A 508 -18.81 -5.73 14.07
CA SER A 508 -17.56 -6.42 13.73
C SER A 508 -16.92 -7.12 14.91
N ARG A 509 -16.77 -6.41 16.03
CA ARG A 509 -16.19 -6.98 17.26
C ARG A 509 -16.98 -8.17 17.76
N SER A 510 -18.30 -8.03 17.92
CA SER A 510 -19.16 -9.12 18.40
C SER A 510 -19.15 -10.33 17.47
N ARG A 511 -19.28 -10.14 16.15
CA ARG A 511 -19.27 -11.27 15.19
C ARG A 511 -17.92 -11.96 15.09
N LEU A 512 -16.82 -11.23 15.15
CA LEU A 512 -15.49 -11.84 15.19
C LEU A 512 -15.28 -12.63 16.47
N TYR A 513 -15.76 -12.13 17.61
CA TYR A 513 -15.74 -12.86 18.87
C TYR A 513 -16.57 -14.13 18.80
N GLU A 514 -17.81 -14.05 18.30
CA GLU A 514 -18.67 -15.24 18.07
C GLU A 514 -17.97 -16.32 17.24
N LEU A 515 -17.30 -15.94 16.14
CA LEU A 515 -16.55 -16.89 15.31
C LEU A 515 -15.41 -17.57 16.07
N LEU A 516 -14.66 -16.82 16.89
CA LEU A 516 -13.55 -17.34 17.68
C LEU A 516 -14.04 -18.18 18.87
N ASP A 517 -15.09 -17.73 19.55
CA ASP A 517 -15.72 -18.41 20.68
C ASP A 517 -16.31 -19.76 20.30
N ASN A 518 -16.88 -19.87 19.11
CA ASN A 518 -17.37 -21.15 18.59
C ASN A 518 -16.22 -22.17 18.42
N GLU A 519 -15.06 -21.73 17.91
CA GLU A 519 -13.89 -22.62 17.81
C GLU A 519 -13.32 -22.97 19.19
N ILE A 520 -13.28 -22.02 20.13
CA ILE A 520 -12.89 -22.28 21.53
C ILE A 520 -13.81 -23.33 22.16
N ALA A 521 -15.12 -23.18 22.00
CA ALA A 521 -16.10 -24.12 22.53
C ALA A 521 -15.93 -25.52 21.91
N ASN A 522 -15.69 -25.60 20.60
CA ASN A 522 -15.41 -26.86 19.90
C ASN A 522 -14.13 -27.52 20.45
N ALA A 523 -13.04 -26.78 20.63
CA ALA A 523 -11.79 -27.32 21.18
C ALA A 523 -11.97 -27.83 22.62
N ARG A 524 -12.65 -27.06 23.48
CA ARG A 524 -12.96 -27.48 24.87
C ARG A 524 -13.84 -28.72 24.91
N ALA A 525 -14.68 -28.93 23.90
CA ALA A 525 -15.50 -30.12 23.72
C ALA A 525 -14.76 -31.29 23.02
N ASN A 526 -13.44 -31.19 22.82
CA ASN A 526 -12.61 -32.17 22.08
C ASN A 526 -13.07 -32.40 20.61
N ARG A 527 -13.74 -31.43 20.01
CA ARG A 527 -14.07 -31.41 18.58
C ARG A 527 -12.97 -30.74 17.80
N LYS A 528 -12.93 -30.98 16.49
CA LYS A 528 -11.91 -30.39 15.63
C LYS A 528 -12.17 -28.89 15.45
N ALA A 529 -11.26 -28.08 15.97
CA ALA A 529 -11.30 -26.63 15.89
C ALA A 529 -10.02 -26.09 15.25
N ALA A 530 -10.16 -25.19 14.29
CA ALA A 530 -9.03 -24.53 13.66
C ALA A 530 -9.44 -23.17 13.09
N ILE A 531 -8.51 -22.21 13.19
CA ILE A 531 -8.67 -20.86 12.64
C ILE A 531 -7.58 -20.63 11.61
N THR A 532 -7.96 -20.20 10.42
CA THR A 532 -7.02 -19.70 9.41
C THR A 532 -7.34 -18.25 9.08
N LEU A 533 -6.39 -17.36 9.32
CA LEU A 533 -6.56 -15.91 9.13
C LEU A 533 -5.54 -15.38 8.11
N LYS A 534 -6.01 -14.62 7.11
CA LYS A 534 -5.14 -13.81 6.25
C LYS A 534 -5.56 -12.36 6.41
N VAL A 535 -4.65 -11.51 6.87
CA VAL A 535 -4.86 -10.06 7.00
C VAL A 535 -3.56 -9.32 6.63
N ASN A 536 -3.65 -8.04 6.32
CA ASN A 536 -2.43 -7.26 6.12
C ASN A 536 -1.83 -6.85 7.46
N ASN A 537 -2.67 -6.52 8.45
CA ASN A 537 -2.23 -6.08 9.76
C ASN A 537 -3.08 -6.73 10.88
N LEU A 538 -2.42 -7.11 11.98
CA LEU A 538 -3.02 -7.62 13.22
C LEU A 538 -2.44 -6.86 14.41
N VAL A 539 -3.21 -5.91 14.95
CA VAL A 539 -2.75 -4.97 16.00
C VAL A 539 -3.81 -4.76 17.10
N ASP A 540 -5.08 -5.05 16.84
CA ASP A 540 -6.14 -4.89 17.85
C ASP A 540 -5.88 -5.78 19.08
N ARG A 541 -5.68 -5.15 20.24
CA ARG A 541 -5.27 -5.86 21.48
C ARG A 541 -6.31 -6.88 21.92
N GLU A 542 -7.58 -6.52 21.81
CA GLU A 542 -8.72 -7.34 22.19
C GLU A 542 -8.84 -8.60 21.31
N LEU A 543 -8.75 -8.45 19.99
CA LEU A 543 -8.71 -9.60 19.09
C LEU A 543 -7.45 -10.46 19.28
N CYS A 544 -6.29 -9.85 19.55
CA CYS A 544 -5.07 -10.60 19.87
C CYS A 544 -5.25 -11.44 21.14
N ASN A 545 -5.89 -10.89 22.17
CA ASN A 545 -6.20 -11.63 23.40
C ASN A 545 -7.14 -12.79 23.14
N LYS A 546 -8.14 -12.58 22.27
CA LYS A 546 -9.06 -13.65 21.90
C LYS A 546 -8.36 -14.78 21.14
N LEU A 547 -7.38 -14.46 20.30
CA LEU A 547 -6.54 -15.46 19.63
C LEU A 547 -5.64 -16.21 20.63
N TYR A 548 -5.09 -15.54 21.65
CA TYR A 548 -4.36 -16.20 22.73
C TYR A 548 -5.26 -17.13 23.56
N GLU A 549 -6.49 -16.71 23.86
CA GLU A 549 -7.48 -17.58 24.51
C GLU A 549 -7.77 -18.82 23.65
N ALA A 550 -8.00 -18.64 22.35
CA ALA A 550 -8.23 -19.74 21.42
C ALA A 550 -7.04 -20.72 21.35
N SER A 551 -5.82 -20.20 21.29
CA SER A 551 -4.62 -21.05 21.30
C SER A 551 -4.51 -21.84 22.60
N SER A 552 -4.74 -21.19 23.74
CA SER A 552 -4.68 -21.82 25.07
C SER A 552 -5.78 -22.87 25.28
N ALA A 553 -6.92 -22.73 24.60
CA ALA A 553 -8.00 -23.71 24.59
C ALA A 553 -7.73 -24.93 23.68
N GLY A 554 -6.62 -24.95 22.93
CA GLY A 554 -6.25 -26.04 22.04
C GLY A 554 -6.67 -25.87 20.58
N VAL A 555 -7.12 -24.68 20.16
CA VAL A 555 -7.44 -24.39 18.75
C VAL A 555 -6.15 -24.26 17.93
N ASP A 556 -6.08 -24.93 16.78
CA ASP A 556 -4.96 -24.78 15.82
C ASP A 556 -5.14 -23.50 15.00
N ILE A 557 -4.21 -22.55 15.12
CA ILE A 557 -4.32 -21.22 14.52
C ILE A 557 -3.17 -21.00 13.53
N ARG A 558 -3.51 -20.80 12.26
CA ARG A 558 -2.54 -20.49 11.20
C ARG A 558 -2.85 -19.14 10.58
N MET A 559 -1.84 -18.27 10.47
CA MET A 559 -2.05 -16.90 9.99
C MET A 559 -1.07 -16.51 8.90
N ILE A 560 -1.55 -15.70 7.97
CA ILE A 560 -0.76 -15.03 6.94
C ILE A 560 -0.88 -13.53 7.17
N ILE A 561 0.18 -12.91 7.67
CA ILE A 561 0.20 -11.48 7.99
C ILE A 561 1.41 -10.86 7.30
N ARG A 562 1.17 -10.05 6.27
CA ARG A 562 2.28 -9.46 5.51
C ARG A 562 2.90 -8.25 6.18
N GLY A 563 2.10 -7.45 6.90
CA GLY A 563 2.45 -6.15 7.43
C GLY A 563 2.74 -6.22 8.92
N MET A 564 2.06 -5.38 9.69
CA MET A 564 2.21 -5.30 11.14
C MET A 564 1.53 -6.48 11.83
N CYS A 565 2.25 -7.11 12.75
CA CYS A 565 1.73 -8.10 13.67
C CYS A 565 2.22 -7.76 15.07
N SER A 566 1.29 -7.40 15.95
CA SER A 566 1.57 -7.17 17.36
C SER A 566 1.47 -8.44 18.20
N LEU A 567 0.87 -9.51 17.66
CA LEU A 567 0.78 -10.81 18.31
C LEU A 567 2.14 -11.54 18.23
N ALA A 568 2.62 -12.04 19.38
CA ALA A 568 3.84 -12.82 19.49
C ALA A 568 3.52 -14.33 19.53
N PRO A 569 3.87 -15.11 18.49
CA PRO A 569 3.58 -16.54 18.43
C PRO A 569 4.63 -17.39 19.18
N GLY A 570 4.26 -18.62 19.54
CA GLY A 570 5.18 -19.62 20.13
C GLY A 570 5.53 -19.40 21.60
N ILE A 571 4.71 -18.67 22.35
CA ILE A 571 4.87 -18.47 23.80
C ILE A 571 4.24 -19.64 24.53
N GLU A 572 5.01 -20.29 25.40
CA GLU A 572 4.56 -21.43 26.21
C GLU A 572 3.31 -21.09 27.02
N GLY A 573 2.29 -21.95 26.96
CA GLY A 573 1.00 -21.78 27.62
C GLY A 573 0.13 -20.62 27.12
N VAL A 574 0.51 -19.90 26.04
CA VAL A 574 -0.23 -18.74 25.53
C VAL A 574 -0.47 -18.80 24.01
N SER A 575 0.57 -19.10 23.22
CA SER A 575 0.50 -19.04 21.75
C SER A 575 1.25 -20.18 21.05
N GLU A 576 1.38 -21.33 21.71
CA GLU A 576 2.02 -22.54 21.17
C GLU A 576 1.33 -23.07 19.90
N ASN A 577 0.01 -22.95 19.84
CA ASN A 577 -0.80 -23.39 18.70
C ASN A 577 -0.96 -22.32 17.62
N ILE A 578 -0.22 -21.20 17.72
CA ILE A 578 -0.27 -20.11 16.74
C ILE A 578 0.95 -20.16 15.84
N ARG A 579 0.71 -20.30 14.52
CA ARG A 579 1.76 -20.25 13.49
C ARG A 579 1.49 -19.11 12.53
N ILE A 580 2.47 -18.22 12.37
CA ILE A 580 2.32 -17.02 11.54
C ILE A 580 3.41 -16.97 10.48
N ILE A 581 3.00 -16.83 9.23
CA ILE A 581 3.91 -16.54 8.12
C ILE A 581 3.61 -15.17 7.51
N SER A 582 4.62 -14.58 6.90
CA SER A 582 4.52 -13.40 6.05
C SER A 582 5.04 -13.73 4.67
N ILE A 583 4.29 -13.35 3.63
CA ILE A 583 4.72 -13.49 2.23
C ILE A 583 4.85 -12.08 1.65
N VAL A 584 6.07 -11.75 1.22
CA VAL A 584 6.41 -10.56 0.45
C VAL A 584 7.03 -11.06 -0.84
N ASP A 585 6.45 -10.66 -1.97
CA ASP A 585 6.81 -11.15 -3.30
C ASP A 585 6.41 -10.09 -4.35
N ARG A 586 6.42 -10.44 -5.64
CA ARG A 586 6.09 -9.58 -6.79
C ARG A 586 4.77 -8.83 -6.61
N PHE A 587 3.70 -9.55 -6.27
CA PHE A 587 2.41 -8.93 -6.01
C PHE A 587 2.28 -8.58 -4.55
N LEU A 588 1.57 -7.48 -4.31
CA LEU A 588 1.27 -6.99 -2.99
C LEU A 588 0.09 -7.80 -2.43
N GLU A 589 0.37 -8.69 -1.47
CA GLU A 589 -0.65 -9.45 -0.76
C GLU A 589 -1.67 -8.49 -0.15
N HIS A 590 -2.93 -8.48 -0.54
CA HIS A 590 -3.89 -7.52 0.00
C HIS A 590 -5.25 -8.09 0.45
N PRO A 591 -5.70 -9.30 0.05
CA PRO A 591 -7.03 -9.75 0.44
C PRO A 591 -7.02 -10.16 1.91
N ARG A 592 -8.13 -9.89 2.60
CA ARG A 592 -8.35 -10.41 3.95
C ARG A 592 -9.37 -11.53 3.93
N VAL A 593 -9.03 -12.63 4.59
CA VAL A 593 -9.82 -13.86 4.61
C VAL A 593 -9.84 -14.42 6.03
N ILE A 594 -11.03 -14.80 6.49
CA ILE A 594 -11.24 -15.48 7.76
C ILE A 594 -11.83 -16.86 7.45
N ILE A 595 -11.22 -17.91 7.98
CA ILE A 595 -11.68 -19.29 7.84
C ILE A 595 -11.74 -19.93 9.22
N THR A 596 -12.91 -20.42 9.63
CA THR A 596 -13.06 -21.27 10.83
C THR A 596 -13.45 -22.68 10.42
N HIS A 597 -13.02 -23.70 11.17
CA HIS A 597 -13.28 -25.10 10.83
C HIS A 597 -14.75 -25.49 11.09
N ASN A 598 -15.34 -24.93 12.16
CA ASN A 598 -16.74 -25.04 12.54
C ASN A 598 -17.25 -26.49 12.48
N ASP A 599 -16.54 -27.38 13.19
CA ASP A 599 -16.83 -28.82 13.31
C ASP A 599 -17.06 -29.55 11.97
N GLY A 600 -16.33 -29.15 10.92
CA GLY A 600 -16.38 -29.79 9.60
C GLY A 600 -17.24 -29.07 8.57
N ASN A 601 -17.94 -27.99 8.95
CA ASN A 601 -18.65 -27.10 8.04
C ASN A 601 -17.99 -25.71 8.00
N PRO A 602 -16.86 -25.56 7.29
CA PRO A 602 -16.02 -24.38 7.40
C PRO A 602 -16.73 -23.10 6.97
N LEU A 603 -16.60 -22.06 7.79
CA LEU A 603 -17.10 -20.73 7.45
C LEU A 603 -15.96 -19.93 6.82
N VAL A 604 -16.21 -19.34 5.65
CA VAL A 604 -15.23 -18.56 4.89
C VAL A 604 -15.78 -17.15 4.68
N TYR A 605 -15.01 -16.14 5.07
CA TYR A 605 -15.33 -14.73 4.85
C TYR A 605 -14.20 -14.06 4.07
N ILE A 606 -14.56 -13.17 3.14
CA ILE A 606 -13.63 -12.16 2.59
C ILE A 606 -13.95 -10.80 3.22
N SER A 607 -12.93 -9.97 3.44
CA SER A 607 -13.11 -8.68 4.13
C SER A 607 -12.27 -7.56 3.54
N SER A 608 -12.78 -6.33 3.65
CA SER A 608 -11.99 -5.11 3.45
C SER A 608 -11.17 -4.71 4.70
N ALA A 609 -11.53 -5.23 5.88
CA ALA A 609 -10.93 -4.88 7.16
C ALA A 609 -9.67 -5.70 7.48
N ASP A 610 -8.65 -5.00 7.98
CA ASP A 610 -7.60 -5.61 8.80
C ASP A 610 -8.05 -5.70 10.26
N TRP A 611 -7.33 -6.46 11.08
CA TRP A 611 -7.62 -6.57 12.53
C TRP A 611 -6.86 -5.49 13.29
N MET A 612 -7.24 -4.23 13.06
CA MET A 612 -6.78 -3.06 13.80
C MET A 612 -7.99 -2.31 14.36
N THR A 613 -7.86 -1.71 15.55
CA THR A 613 -8.95 -1.00 16.24
C THR A 613 -9.67 0.00 15.33
N ARG A 614 -8.92 0.79 14.55
CA ARG A 614 -9.52 1.72 13.58
C ARG A 614 -10.39 1.06 12.51
N ASN A 615 -10.07 -0.15 12.08
CA ASN A 615 -10.88 -0.87 11.08
C ASN A 615 -12.13 -1.46 11.71
N ILE A 616 -12.04 -1.92 12.97
CA ILE A 616 -13.15 -2.58 13.66
C ILE A 616 -14.14 -1.57 14.25
N ASP A 617 -13.66 -0.45 14.78
CA ASP A 617 -14.47 0.48 15.60
C ASP A 617 -14.63 1.89 15.01
N HIS A 618 -13.82 2.29 14.02
CA HIS A 618 -13.78 3.69 13.54
C HIS A 618 -13.94 3.85 12.02
N ARG A 619 -14.17 2.75 11.29
CA ARG A 619 -14.34 2.77 9.82
C ARG A 619 -15.54 1.95 9.39
N ILE A 620 -16.11 2.29 8.25
CA ILE A 620 -17.08 1.46 7.57
C ILE A 620 -16.33 0.45 6.70
N GLU A 621 -16.21 -0.76 7.21
CA GLU A 621 -15.66 -1.93 6.54
C GLU A 621 -16.74 -2.99 6.35
N VAL A 622 -16.57 -3.87 5.37
CA VAL A 622 -17.49 -4.99 5.15
C VAL A 622 -16.71 -6.30 5.00
N ALA A 623 -17.14 -7.33 5.72
CA ALA A 623 -16.84 -8.71 5.42
C ALA A 623 -18.10 -9.45 4.99
N THR A 624 -17.99 -10.28 3.96
CA THR A 624 -19.09 -11.10 3.47
C THR A 624 -18.77 -12.59 3.63
N PRO A 625 -19.74 -13.41 4.09
CA PRO A 625 -19.60 -14.85 4.02
C PRO A 625 -19.64 -15.29 2.56
N ILE A 626 -18.88 -16.34 2.25
CA ILE A 626 -18.92 -17.02 0.96
C ILE A 626 -19.84 -18.21 1.12
N ARG A 627 -20.99 -18.22 0.42
CA ARG A 627 -22.02 -19.26 0.57
C ARG A 627 -21.88 -20.39 -0.45
N ASP A 628 -21.50 -20.06 -1.69
CA ASP A 628 -21.22 -21.06 -2.74
C ASP A 628 -20.06 -21.97 -2.32
N GLU A 629 -20.33 -23.27 -2.14
CA GLU A 629 -19.34 -24.30 -1.77
C GLU A 629 -18.15 -24.37 -2.72
N ARG A 630 -18.36 -24.14 -4.02
CA ARG A 630 -17.28 -24.10 -5.03
C ARG A 630 -16.33 -22.95 -4.73
N LEU A 631 -16.88 -21.77 -4.39
CA LEU A 631 -16.09 -20.59 -4.07
C LEU A 631 -15.41 -20.70 -2.70
N LYS A 632 -16.09 -21.28 -1.70
CA LYS A 632 -15.47 -21.60 -0.39
C LYS A 632 -14.24 -22.48 -0.58
N LYS A 633 -14.40 -23.60 -1.29
CA LYS A 633 -13.31 -24.53 -1.59
C LYS A 633 -12.18 -23.84 -2.35
N ARG A 634 -12.51 -23.03 -3.37
CA ARG A 634 -11.51 -22.26 -4.13
C ARG A 634 -10.68 -21.36 -3.22
N ILE A 635 -11.31 -20.61 -2.30
CA ILE A 635 -10.60 -19.75 -1.36
C ILE A 635 -9.74 -20.56 -0.40
N ILE A 636 -10.26 -21.65 0.16
CA ILE A 636 -9.51 -22.54 1.05
C ILE A 636 -8.26 -23.09 0.34
N ASP A 637 -8.39 -23.55 -0.90
CA ASP A 637 -7.28 -24.05 -1.71
C ASP A 637 -6.22 -22.96 -1.97
N LEU A 638 -6.66 -21.76 -2.34
CA LEU A 638 -5.78 -20.60 -2.53
C LEU A 638 -5.00 -20.25 -1.26
N ILE A 639 -5.67 -20.22 -0.11
CA ILE A 639 -5.02 -19.94 1.18
C ILE A 639 -4.07 -21.08 1.57
N ASN A 640 -4.42 -22.33 1.33
CA ASN A 640 -3.54 -23.47 1.59
C ASN A 640 -2.27 -23.44 0.72
N ILE A 641 -2.36 -23.00 -0.54
CA ILE A 641 -1.17 -22.82 -1.40
C ILE A 641 -0.16 -21.86 -0.74
N HIS A 642 -0.60 -20.80 -0.09
CA HIS A 642 0.30 -19.88 0.62
C HIS A 642 1.07 -20.58 1.75
N PHE A 643 0.42 -21.46 2.51
CA PHE A 643 1.09 -22.23 3.58
C PHE A 643 2.05 -23.30 3.04
N THR A 644 1.95 -23.66 1.76
CA THR A 644 2.93 -24.54 1.10
C THR A 644 4.12 -23.79 0.50
N ASP A 645 4.16 -22.45 0.60
CA ASP A 645 5.28 -21.66 0.09
C ASP A 645 6.58 -21.97 0.85
N THR A 646 7.64 -22.23 0.08
CA THR A 646 8.98 -22.53 0.60
C THR A 646 10.05 -21.65 -0.06
N VAL A 647 9.66 -20.51 -0.63
CA VAL A 647 10.54 -19.61 -1.37
C VAL A 647 10.45 -18.19 -0.83
N LYS A 648 9.24 -17.68 -0.63
CA LYS A 648 8.93 -16.30 -0.23
C LYS A 648 8.25 -16.19 1.13
N ALA A 649 7.79 -17.29 1.72
CA ALA A 649 7.29 -17.27 3.10
C ALA A 649 8.43 -17.05 4.10
N ARG A 650 8.20 -16.13 5.04
CA ARG A 650 9.02 -15.89 6.24
C ARG A 650 8.20 -16.20 7.49
N TRP A 651 8.84 -16.68 8.54
CA TRP A 651 8.23 -16.76 9.86
C TRP A 651 8.08 -15.36 10.48
N ILE A 652 6.96 -15.14 11.17
CA ILE A 652 6.86 -14.08 12.18
C ILE A 652 7.12 -14.73 13.53
N ASP A 653 8.14 -14.24 14.23
CA ASP A 653 8.52 -14.67 15.58
C ASP A 653 8.66 -13.44 16.50
N LYS A 654 8.82 -13.68 17.80
CA LYS A 654 8.94 -12.62 18.81
C LYS A 654 10.20 -11.76 18.61
N GLU A 655 11.26 -12.32 18.01
CA GLU A 655 12.50 -11.62 17.69
C GLU A 655 12.41 -10.75 16.43
N MET A 656 11.33 -10.86 15.65
CA MET A 656 11.21 -10.23 14.33
C MET A 656 12.35 -10.63 13.37
N SER A 657 12.77 -11.90 13.39
CA SER A 657 13.96 -12.37 12.68
C SER A 657 13.82 -12.45 11.16
N ASN A 658 12.58 -12.45 10.65
CA ASN A 658 12.23 -12.60 9.23
C ASN A 658 12.92 -13.80 8.53
N ARG A 659 13.14 -14.89 9.26
CA ARG A 659 13.73 -16.12 8.69
C ARG A 659 12.79 -16.73 7.65
N TYR A 660 13.34 -17.10 6.50
CA TYR A 660 12.61 -17.83 5.47
C TYR A 660 12.15 -19.20 6.00
N VAL A 661 10.95 -19.61 5.57
CA VAL A 661 10.42 -20.94 5.86
C VAL A 661 11.28 -21.98 5.14
N SER A 662 11.93 -22.85 5.91
CA SER A 662 12.80 -23.90 5.36
C SER A 662 12.00 -24.88 4.50
N ARG A 663 12.48 -25.14 3.27
CA ARG A 663 11.88 -26.12 2.37
C ARG A 663 11.88 -27.53 2.97
N GLY A 664 13.00 -27.95 3.57
CA GLY A 664 13.24 -29.36 3.90
C GLY A 664 13.13 -30.25 2.64
N ASN A 665 12.47 -31.40 2.77
CA ASN A 665 12.21 -32.33 1.68
C ASN A 665 10.95 -32.00 0.84
N ARG A 666 10.29 -30.87 1.11
CA ARG A 666 9.09 -30.44 0.38
C ARG A 666 9.44 -29.90 -1.00
N LYS A 667 8.46 -29.86 -1.91
CA LYS A 667 8.61 -29.26 -3.25
C LYS A 667 8.94 -27.77 -3.12
N LYS A 668 9.75 -27.24 -4.06
CA LYS A 668 10.02 -25.81 -4.15
C LYS A 668 8.77 -25.12 -4.73
N ILE A 669 7.99 -24.44 -3.89
CA ILE A 669 6.75 -23.78 -4.28
C ILE A 669 6.86 -22.28 -3.97
N ARG A 670 6.53 -21.45 -4.96
CA ARG A 670 6.30 -20.00 -4.82
C ARG A 670 4.81 -19.74 -5.00
N SER A 671 4.14 -19.31 -3.95
CA SER A 671 2.68 -19.26 -3.85
C SER A 671 2.05 -18.46 -4.99
N GLN A 672 2.57 -17.28 -5.30
CA GLN A 672 1.98 -16.42 -6.32
C GLN A 672 1.99 -17.05 -7.72
N ILE A 673 3.02 -17.84 -8.04
CA ILE A 673 3.09 -18.58 -9.31
C ILE A 673 2.17 -19.79 -9.28
N ALA A 674 2.19 -20.54 -8.18
CA ALA A 674 1.30 -21.70 -8.01
C ALA A 674 -0.19 -21.32 -8.04
N ILE A 675 -0.56 -20.16 -7.51
CA ILE A 675 -1.90 -19.59 -7.59
C ILE A 675 -2.27 -19.27 -9.04
N TYR A 676 -1.37 -18.65 -9.81
CA TYR A 676 -1.60 -18.37 -11.22
C TYR A 676 -1.87 -19.67 -12.00
N ASP A 677 -1.06 -20.71 -11.79
CA ASP A 677 -1.23 -22.00 -12.46
C ASP A 677 -2.50 -22.74 -12.00
N TYR A 678 -2.83 -22.67 -10.71
CA TYR A 678 -4.07 -23.21 -10.15
C TYR A 678 -5.30 -22.58 -10.81
N LEU A 679 -5.38 -21.24 -10.81
CA LEU A 679 -6.49 -20.52 -11.42
C LEU A 679 -6.58 -20.79 -12.92
N LYS A 680 -5.44 -20.83 -13.63
CA LYS A 680 -5.42 -21.17 -15.07
C LYS A 680 -6.03 -22.54 -15.36
N ASN A 681 -5.78 -23.52 -14.49
CA ASN A 681 -6.37 -24.85 -14.61
C ASN A 681 -7.87 -24.85 -14.29
N VAL A 682 -8.29 -24.14 -13.25
CA VAL A 682 -9.71 -23.95 -12.91
C VAL A 682 -10.45 -23.34 -14.09
N GLU A 683 -9.94 -22.24 -14.64
CA GLU A 683 -10.53 -21.55 -15.79
C GLU A 683 -10.63 -22.46 -17.04
N LYS A 684 -9.63 -23.31 -17.26
CA LYS A 684 -9.66 -24.31 -18.35
C LYS A 684 -10.72 -25.38 -18.12
N GLN A 685 -10.89 -25.87 -16.88
CA GLN A 685 -11.90 -26.87 -16.54
C GLN A 685 -13.31 -26.30 -16.66
N THR A 686 -13.55 -25.10 -16.14
CA THR A 686 -14.85 -24.42 -16.24
C THR A 686 -15.27 -24.20 -17.69
N ARG A 687 -14.35 -23.78 -18.58
CA ARG A 687 -14.66 -23.65 -20.02
C ARG A 687 -15.04 -24.97 -20.67
N LYS A 688 -14.37 -26.06 -20.30
CA LYS A 688 -14.68 -27.40 -20.84
C LYS A 688 -16.06 -27.86 -20.38
N GLN A 689 -16.37 -27.67 -19.10
CA GLN A 689 -17.67 -28.06 -18.55
C GLN A 689 -18.82 -27.31 -19.24
N LYS A 690 -18.71 -25.99 -19.39
CA LYS A 690 -19.69 -25.18 -20.12
C LYS A 690 -19.82 -25.56 -21.59
N ALA A 691 -18.71 -25.90 -22.26
CA ALA A 691 -18.76 -26.34 -23.66
C ALA A 691 -19.46 -27.70 -23.84
N ILE A 692 -19.53 -28.54 -22.79
CA ILE A 692 -20.29 -29.78 -22.78
C ILE A 692 -21.77 -29.46 -22.55
N GLU A 693 -22.10 -28.63 -21.57
CA GLU A 693 -23.47 -28.19 -21.27
C GLU A 693 -24.17 -27.57 -22.50
N VAL A 694 -23.47 -26.72 -23.27
CA VAL A 694 -24.01 -26.14 -24.51
C VAL A 694 -24.28 -27.20 -25.59
N LYS A 695 -23.43 -28.22 -25.70
CA LYS A 695 -23.62 -29.31 -26.68
C LYS A 695 -24.77 -30.24 -26.30
N ASP A 696 -24.97 -30.45 -25.00
CA ASP A 696 -26.09 -31.25 -24.52
C ASP A 696 -27.40 -30.47 -24.73
N ASP A 697 -27.45 -29.16 -24.47
CA ASP A 697 -28.62 -28.31 -24.77
C ASP A 697 -28.95 -28.25 -26.27
N GLU A 698 -27.95 -28.25 -27.16
CA GLU A 698 -28.14 -28.30 -28.61
C GLU A 698 -28.63 -29.67 -29.11
N ASN A 699 -28.28 -30.77 -28.43
CA ASN A 699 -28.76 -32.12 -28.78
C ASN A 699 -30.14 -32.45 -28.20
N THR A 700 -30.64 -31.65 -27.24
CA THR A 700 -31.94 -31.86 -26.59
C THR A 700 -33.04 -30.94 -27.16
N ARG A 701 -32.68 -30.05 -28.09
CA ARG A 701 -33.60 -29.26 -28.92
C ARG A 701 -33.70 -29.84 -30.32
#